data_AF-A0A8X7X592-F1
#
_entry.id   AF-A0A8X7X592-F1
#
_cell.length_a   1.000
_cell.length_b   1.000
_cell.length_c   1.000
_cell.angle_alpha   90.00
_cell.angle_beta   90.00
_cell.angle_gamma   90.00
#
_symmetry.space_group_name_H-M   'P 1'
#
loop_
_entity.id
_entity.type
_entity.pdbx_description
1 polymer ?
#
loop_
_entity_poly.entity_id
_entity_poly.type
_entity_poly.pdbx_seq_one_letter_code
_entity_poly.pdbx_strand_id
1 'polypeptide(L)'
;MSFKCLSTSLYGARKNSLKCPNCRSIVDLPPSGVDSLPVNVSLRAIIEKYQRGSEPRSAQCSQHPRQPLNMYCLQDRQLICGICLTIGDHQGHPIDDLEAAYIKERNTPRKLVEQLTNERFAEIGLLIEKLELKKTVCEQTIKEDEELVIKYFEKLHQILEEKKQAFLASLEEAQCESSAKYDPLIENLKYMKEEQQELLWSYALEKPNTGSIFNIAWSVDGTQVAGACGNGHVIFAHVVEQRWEWKNFEIILSKRRTMQVRNVLNDAVDVLEFRDRVIKASLLHGHLVVTTSLQCYVYRHFLLVDGAGIYLFSYEGRLISTPKFPGLRTDTLNSQTISLSNDTIAIRDKADEKAVFLIDALSGKPLGDGKSLLHKMEIMEIALDQYGSANERKLALIDKNRDLYIALVRRFGRDQKIIKIGTMVHTMAWNDSTSMLCGIQDTQFTVWYYPSVVYVDKDLLFKTLYAKDASDFSRSPHILNYVSNQVTIRRSDGSLVYTNISPYPAILHEYVNCSRWDDAVRLCRFVKEQTLWACLAAMAVANKELITAEVAYAAIGEVEKIQYINMMKDLPSKESFMAYVMLFSGNVQDAEGILLRAGLIYQAIQVHINLFNWDRALELAVKHKTHVDTVLAHRQKYLENFIKKETNKRFLQYSEGVEVDWEKIQAKIEMEISKERERSALASSTTTLRSSLPSRQ
;
A
#
# COMPACT_ATOMS: atom_id res chain seq x y z
N MET A 1 -24.84 -74.83 22.10
CA MET A 1 -24.37 -75.60 20.92
C MET A 1 -25.59 -75.76 20.01
N SER A 2 -25.75 -74.98 18.94
CA SER A 2 -24.98 -74.95 17.69
C SER A 2 -25.29 -76.15 16.77
N PHE A 3 -25.69 -75.86 15.52
CA PHE A 3 -26.02 -76.79 14.42
C PHE A 3 -27.36 -77.55 14.53
N LYS A 4 -28.09 -77.81 13.42
CA LYS A 4 -28.27 -77.11 12.12
C LYS A 4 -29.35 -77.86 11.31
N CYS A 5 -30.18 -77.11 10.58
CA CYS A 5 -30.74 -77.44 9.24
C CYS A 5 -31.63 -78.68 9.00
N LEU A 6 -32.29 -78.62 7.82
CA LEU A 6 -33.09 -79.63 7.11
C LEU A 6 -34.55 -79.79 7.61
N SER A 7 -35.57 -79.81 6.74
CA SER A 7 -35.56 -79.65 5.27
C SER A 7 -36.94 -79.34 4.69
N THR A 8 -37.01 -78.35 3.78
CA THR A 8 -38.03 -78.31 2.71
C THR A 8 -37.34 -78.17 1.36
N SER A 9 -36.69 -79.26 0.95
CA SER A 9 -36.24 -79.51 -0.41
C SER A 9 -36.31 -81.01 -0.66
N LEU A 10 -36.55 -81.42 -1.92
CA LEU A 10 -36.78 -82.78 -2.45
C LEU A 10 -38.24 -83.16 -2.75
N TYR A 11 -38.78 -82.59 -3.83
CA TYR A 11 -39.62 -83.37 -4.75
C TYR A 11 -38.73 -83.89 -5.89
N GLY A 12 -38.46 -85.19 -5.90
CA GLY A 12 -37.74 -85.90 -6.97
C GLY A 12 -36.21 -85.67 -7.04
N ALA A 13 -35.36 -86.69 -7.22
CA ALA A 13 -35.59 -88.13 -7.15
C ALA A 13 -34.28 -88.89 -6.84
N ARG A 14 -34.41 -90.01 -6.12
CA ARG A 14 -33.51 -91.20 -6.14
C ARG A 14 -31.99 -90.96 -6.10
N LYS A 15 -31.45 -90.80 -4.90
CA LYS A 15 -30.31 -91.61 -4.43
C LYS A 15 -30.57 -91.99 -2.96
N ASN A 16 -30.64 -93.30 -2.70
CA ASN A 16 -31.18 -93.87 -1.46
C ASN A 16 -30.18 -93.81 -0.30
N SER A 17 -29.51 -92.68 -0.06
CA SER A 17 -28.40 -92.61 0.91
C SER A 17 -28.30 -91.22 1.55
N LEU A 18 -28.79 -91.04 2.78
CA LEU A 18 -28.70 -89.76 3.51
C LEU A 18 -27.46 -89.75 4.39
N LYS A 19 -26.53 -88.81 4.17
CA LYS A 19 -25.39 -88.57 5.08
C LYS A 19 -25.79 -87.60 6.19
N CYS A 20 -25.60 -88.00 7.44
CA CYS A 20 -25.73 -87.07 8.57
C CYS A 20 -24.62 -85.99 8.50
N PRO A 21 -24.92 -84.68 8.51
CA PRO A 21 -23.89 -83.64 8.45
C PRO A 21 -22.95 -83.60 9.66
N ASN A 22 -23.39 -84.16 10.80
CA ASN A 22 -22.68 -84.06 12.08
C ASN A 22 -21.73 -85.25 12.36
N CYS A 23 -22.11 -86.47 11.94
CA CYS A 23 -21.29 -87.69 12.12
C CYS A 23 -20.88 -88.39 10.81
N ARG A 24 -21.28 -87.86 9.64
CA ARG A 24 -20.90 -88.29 8.27
C ARG A 24 -21.26 -89.73 7.87
N SER A 25 -21.90 -90.52 8.73
CA SER A 25 -22.44 -91.84 8.40
C SER A 25 -23.51 -91.75 7.31
N ILE A 26 -23.46 -92.71 6.38
CA ILE A 26 -24.48 -92.90 5.34
C ILE A 26 -25.56 -93.82 5.91
N VAL A 27 -26.83 -93.43 5.78
CA VAL A 27 -27.97 -94.32 6.04
C VAL A 27 -28.71 -94.55 4.73
N ASP A 28 -28.76 -95.81 4.30
CA ASP A 28 -29.47 -96.18 3.09
C ASP A 28 -30.96 -96.45 3.37
N LEU A 29 -31.84 -95.93 2.51
CA LEU A 29 -33.29 -96.05 2.69
C LEU A 29 -33.85 -97.33 2.02
N PRO A 30 -34.73 -98.09 2.71
CA PRO A 30 -35.46 -99.22 2.10
C PRO A 30 -36.36 -98.79 0.93
N PRO A 31 -36.77 -99.72 0.04
CA PRO A 31 -37.48 -99.39 -1.20
C PRO A 31 -38.87 -98.72 -1.04
N SER A 32 -39.44 -98.74 0.16
CA SER A 32 -40.81 -98.28 0.49
C SER A 32 -40.90 -96.87 1.10
N GLY A 33 -39.77 -96.16 1.27
CA GLY A 33 -39.79 -94.79 1.80
C GLY A 33 -40.10 -94.68 3.29
N VAL A 34 -40.30 -93.43 3.75
CA VAL A 34 -40.29 -93.04 5.18
C VAL A 34 -41.43 -93.65 6.00
N ASP A 35 -42.57 -93.94 5.37
CA ASP A 35 -43.77 -94.49 6.02
C ASP A 35 -43.59 -95.93 6.55
N SER A 36 -42.45 -96.56 6.26
CA SER A 36 -42.10 -97.91 6.72
C SER A 36 -41.12 -97.96 7.92
N LEU A 37 -40.84 -96.82 8.56
CA LEU A 37 -40.05 -96.77 9.81
C LEU A 37 -40.95 -97.05 11.05
N PRO A 38 -40.53 -97.93 11.98
CA PRO A 38 -41.36 -98.34 13.11
C PRO A 38 -41.59 -97.22 14.13
N VAL A 39 -42.83 -97.08 14.58
CA VAL A 39 -43.29 -96.07 15.55
C VAL A 39 -42.74 -96.36 16.95
N ASN A 40 -42.13 -95.37 17.60
CA ASN A 40 -41.59 -95.55 18.96
C ASN A 40 -42.72 -95.51 20.01
N VAL A 41 -43.15 -96.70 20.43
CA VAL A 41 -44.25 -96.93 21.40
C VAL A 41 -44.02 -96.21 22.74
N SER A 42 -42.75 -96.00 23.12
CA SER A 42 -42.35 -95.39 24.40
C SER A 42 -42.79 -93.93 24.56
N LEU A 43 -42.94 -93.18 23.46
CA LEU A 43 -43.30 -91.75 23.50
C LEU A 43 -44.81 -91.50 23.59
N ARG A 44 -45.64 -92.42 23.09
CA ARG A 44 -47.12 -92.28 23.13
C ARG A 44 -47.64 -92.30 24.57
N ALA A 45 -47.03 -93.11 25.45
CA ALA A 45 -47.40 -93.22 26.85
C ALA A 45 -47.09 -91.97 27.71
N ILE A 46 -46.20 -91.09 27.26
CA ILE A 46 -45.82 -89.87 27.99
C ILE A 46 -46.79 -88.71 27.67
N ILE A 47 -47.31 -88.66 26.44
CA ILE A 47 -48.19 -87.59 25.96
C ILE A 47 -49.56 -87.64 26.65
N GLU A 48 -50.10 -88.83 26.95
CA GLU A 48 -51.36 -88.99 27.69
C GLU A 48 -51.25 -88.53 29.16
N LYS A 49 -50.04 -88.46 29.74
CA LYS A 49 -49.83 -88.06 31.14
C LYS A 49 -49.88 -86.54 31.37
N TYR A 50 -49.74 -85.72 30.32
CA TYR A 50 -49.64 -84.26 30.43
C TYR A 50 -50.92 -83.48 30.05
N GLN A 51 -52.03 -84.17 29.71
CA GLN A 51 -53.28 -83.51 29.28
C GLN A 51 -54.22 -83.05 30.41
N ARG A 52 -53.80 -83.02 31.69
CA ARG A 52 -54.60 -82.44 32.78
C ARG A 52 -53.78 -81.67 33.82
N GLY A 53 -53.89 -80.34 33.76
CA GLY A 53 -53.84 -79.47 34.95
C GLY A 53 -52.75 -78.40 34.99
N SER A 54 -53.10 -77.15 34.62
CA SER A 54 -52.79 -75.92 35.38
C SER A 54 -53.29 -74.68 34.63
N GLU A 55 -54.08 -73.81 35.28
CA GLU A 55 -54.49 -72.51 34.74
C GLU A 55 -53.30 -71.53 34.67
N PRO A 56 -53.23 -70.63 33.65
CA PRO A 56 -52.21 -69.59 33.60
C PRO A 56 -52.57 -68.40 34.49
N ARG A 57 -51.64 -68.02 35.39
CA ARG A 57 -51.68 -66.75 36.14
C ARG A 57 -51.63 -65.57 35.16
N SER A 58 -52.38 -64.51 35.45
CA SER A 58 -52.34 -63.27 34.66
C SER A 58 -50.96 -62.60 34.72
N ALA A 59 -50.51 -62.06 33.59
CA ALA A 59 -49.24 -61.36 33.49
C ALA A 59 -49.25 -60.07 34.32
N GLN A 60 -48.23 -59.88 35.16
CA GLN A 60 -48.08 -58.71 36.03
C GLN A 60 -47.12 -57.69 35.40
N CYS A 61 -47.33 -56.41 35.69
CA CYS A 61 -46.52 -55.33 35.14
C CYS A 61 -45.08 -55.38 35.69
N SER A 62 -44.10 -55.21 34.81
CA SER A 62 -42.66 -55.21 35.14
C SER A 62 -42.27 -54.09 36.12
N GLN A 63 -42.87 -52.90 36.00
CA GLN A 63 -42.67 -51.80 36.95
C GLN A 63 -43.60 -51.89 38.19
N HIS A 64 -44.75 -52.56 38.07
CA HIS A 64 -45.77 -52.64 39.14
C HIS A 64 -46.15 -54.11 39.43
N PRO A 65 -45.32 -54.88 40.16
CA PRO A 65 -45.41 -56.35 40.23
C PRO A 65 -46.68 -56.94 40.85
N ARG A 66 -47.58 -56.12 41.41
CA ARG A 66 -48.88 -56.54 41.95
C ARG A 66 -50.08 -56.17 41.08
N GLN A 67 -49.86 -55.48 39.95
CA GLN A 67 -50.90 -55.06 39.03
C GLN A 67 -50.90 -55.93 37.75
N PRO A 68 -52.04 -56.45 37.30
CA PRO A 68 -52.13 -57.17 36.04
C PRO A 68 -51.97 -56.21 34.85
N LEU A 69 -51.37 -56.70 33.77
CA LEU A 69 -51.36 -56.03 32.46
C LEU A 69 -52.69 -56.32 31.75
N ASN A 70 -53.55 -55.32 31.61
CA ASN A 70 -54.94 -55.51 31.17
C ASN A 70 -55.50 -54.39 30.27
N MET A 71 -54.66 -53.43 29.83
CA MET A 71 -55.06 -52.36 28.89
C MET A 71 -54.04 -52.24 27.76
N TYR A 72 -54.47 -51.90 26.54
CA TYR A 72 -53.56 -51.78 25.39
C TYR A 72 -53.40 -50.34 24.93
N CYS A 73 -52.18 -49.83 24.95
CA CYS A 73 -51.86 -48.48 24.49
C CYS A 73 -51.72 -48.46 22.95
N LEU A 74 -52.58 -47.68 22.26
CA LEU A 74 -52.55 -47.54 20.80
C LEU A 74 -51.32 -46.79 20.29
N GLN A 75 -50.79 -45.87 21.10
CA GLN A 75 -49.63 -45.06 20.77
C GLN A 75 -48.34 -45.92 20.72
N ASP A 76 -48.10 -46.66 21.81
CA ASP A 76 -46.85 -47.41 22.03
C ASP A 76 -46.93 -48.89 21.61
N ARG A 77 -48.12 -49.36 21.23
CA ARG A 77 -48.45 -50.75 20.83
C ARG A 77 -48.06 -51.81 21.86
N GLN A 78 -48.31 -51.54 23.14
CA GLN A 78 -47.96 -52.44 24.25
C GLN A 78 -49.08 -52.55 25.29
N LEU A 79 -49.06 -53.67 26.02
CA LEU A 79 -49.94 -53.93 27.16
C LEU A 79 -49.40 -53.23 28.42
N ILE A 80 -50.26 -52.47 29.09
CA ILE A 80 -49.96 -51.69 30.30
C ILE A 80 -50.92 -52.03 31.44
N CYS A 81 -50.59 -51.61 32.66
CA CYS A 81 -51.47 -51.70 33.83
C CYS A 81 -52.06 -50.32 34.19
N GLY A 82 -53.12 -50.30 35.01
CA GLY A 82 -53.80 -49.07 35.40
C GLY A 82 -52.90 -47.99 36.02
N ILE A 83 -51.84 -48.35 36.76
CA ILE A 83 -50.91 -47.37 37.34
C ILE A 83 -50.05 -46.70 36.26
N CYS A 84 -49.57 -47.47 35.27
CA CYS A 84 -48.80 -46.94 34.13
C CYS A 84 -49.60 -45.94 33.28
N LEU A 85 -50.93 -46.07 33.26
CA LEU A 85 -51.84 -45.11 32.63
C LEU A 85 -52.08 -43.86 33.49
N THR A 86 -52.28 -44.00 34.80
CA THR A 86 -52.78 -42.88 35.62
C THR A 86 -51.67 -41.99 36.20
N ILE A 87 -50.48 -42.56 36.44
CA ILE A 87 -49.35 -41.89 37.13
C ILE A 87 -48.00 -42.16 36.42
N GLY A 88 -47.88 -43.25 35.65
CA GLY A 88 -46.66 -43.61 34.93
C GLY A 88 -46.56 -43.06 33.50
N ASP A 89 -45.60 -43.62 32.75
CA ASP A 89 -45.12 -43.10 31.46
C ASP A 89 -46.16 -43.02 30.32
N HIS A 90 -47.37 -43.58 30.49
CA HIS A 90 -48.43 -43.60 29.46
C HIS A 90 -49.60 -42.67 29.80
N GLN A 91 -49.39 -41.69 30.70
CA GLN A 91 -50.41 -40.73 31.10
C GLN A 91 -50.87 -39.87 29.92
N GLY A 92 -52.14 -40.04 29.51
CA GLY A 92 -52.76 -39.33 28.40
C GLY A 92 -52.68 -40.03 27.03
N HIS A 93 -52.08 -41.22 26.95
CA HIS A 93 -52.09 -41.98 25.70
C HIS A 93 -53.46 -42.67 25.43
N PRO A 94 -53.91 -42.75 24.16
CA PRO A 94 -55.16 -43.41 23.82
C PRO A 94 -55.07 -44.94 24.00
N ILE A 95 -56.10 -45.51 24.61
CA ILE A 95 -56.23 -46.95 24.90
C ILE A 95 -57.37 -47.54 24.10
N ASP A 96 -57.21 -48.78 23.65
CA ASP A 96 -58.26 -49.62 23.07
C ASP A 96 -58.47 -50.87 23.93
N ASP A 97 -59.60 -51.57 23.74
CA ASP A 97 -59.78 -52.87 24.36
C ASP A 97 -58.90 -53.94 23.67
N LEU A 98 -58.52 -54.98 24.42
CA LEU A 98 -57.59 -56.01 23.92
C LEU A 98 -58.11 -56.76 22.69
N GLU A 99 -59.42 -56.98 22.60
CA GLU A 99 -60.05 -57.78 21.55
C GLU A 99 -60.15 -56.95 20.25
N ALA A 100 -60.58 -55.69 20.37
CA ALA A 100 -60.62 -54.75 19.23
C ALA A 100 -59.22 -54.44 18.66
N ALA A 101 -58.21 -54.29 19.51
CA ALA A 101 -56.82 -54.09 19.08
C ALA A 101 -56.31 -55.29 18.27
N TYR A 102 -56.55 -56.52 18.76
CA TYR A 102 -56.17 -57.76 18.07
C TYR A 102 -56.86 -57.92 16.70
N ILE A 103 -58.16 -57.62 16.62
CA ILE A 103 -58.93 -57.68 15.37
C ILE A 103 -58.44 -56.64 14.35
N LYS A 104 -58.04 -55.45 14.79
CA LYS A 104 -57.49 -54.39 13.92
C LYS A 104 -56.14 -54.82 13.33
N GLU A 105 -55.15 -55.18 14.15
CA GLU A 105 -53.83 -55.58 13.64
C GLU A 105 -53.92 -56.81 12.73
N ARG A 106 -54.69 -57.84 13.10
CA ARG A 106 -54.86 -59.07 12.29
C ARG A 106 -55.42 -58.82 10.89
N ASN A 107 -56.29 -57.82 10.71
CA ASN A 107 -56.96 -57.56 9.43
C ASN A 107 -56.21 -56.57 8.52
N THR A 108 -55.23 -55.81 9.03
CA THR A 108 -54.44 -54.85 8.22
C THR A 108 -53.58 -55.49 7.10
N PRO A 109 -52.81 -56.58 7.31
CA PRO A 109 -51.97 -57.13 6.24
C PRO A 109 -52.80 -57.70 5.08
N ARG A 110 -54.01 -58.22 5.35
CA ARG A 110 -54.87 -58.80 4.31
C ARG A 110 -55.34 -57.77 3.30
N LYS A 111 -55.76 -56.58 3.77
CA LYS A 111 -56.17 -55.44 2.93
C LYS A 111 -55.02 -54.87 2.10
N LEU A 112 -53.79 -54.88 2.64
CA LEU A 112 -52.59 -54.44 1.92
C LEU A 112 -52.21 -55.42 0.79
N VAL A 113 -52.33 -56.73 1.02
CA VAL A 113 -52.05 -57.74 -0.01
C VAL A 113 -53.07 -57.69 -1.16
N GLU A 114 -54.37 -57.53 -0.86
CA GLU A 114 -55.41 -57.37 -1.89
C GLU A 114 -55.25 -56.10 -2.74
N GLN A 115 -54.65 -55.03 -2.20
CA GLN A 115 -54.30 -53.82 -2.96
C GLN A 115 -53.04 -53.96 -3.83
N LEU A 116 -52.22 -54.99 -3.62
CA LEU A 116 -50.96 -55.22 -4.32
C LEU A 116 -51.05 -56.23 -5.47
N THR A 117 -52.16 -56.96 -5.61
CA THR A 117 -52.33 -58.01 -6.62
C THR A 117 -53.36 -57.65 -7.69
N ASN A 118 -52.96 -56.82 -8.68
CA ASN A 118 -53.10 -57.12 -10.12
C ASN A 118 -52.62 -55.97 -11.04
N GLU A 119 -52.25 -56.34 -12.26
CA GLU A 119 -51.91 -55.50 -13.43
C GLU A 119 -50.70 -54.54 -13.29
N ARG A 120 -50.69 -53.60 -12.35
CA ARG A 120 -49.63 -52.56 -12.28
C ARG A 120 -48.21 -53.08 -12.13
N PHE A 121 -47.99 -54.19 -11.41
CA PHE A 121 -46.64 -54.74 -11.23
C PHE A 121 -46.03 -55.32 -12.53
N ALA A 122 -46.86 -55.83 -13.45
CA ALA A 122 -46.38 -56.35 -14.73
C ALA A 122 -45.93 -55.20 -15.66
N GLU A 123 -46.72 -54.11 -15.73
CA GLU A 123 -46.33 -52.92 -16.48
C GLU A 123 -45.05 -52.28 -15.92
N ILE A 124 -44.94 -52.18 -14.58
CA ILE A 124 -43.73 -51.66 -13.92
C ILE A 124 -42.51 -52.54 -14.24
N GLY A 125 -42.64 -53.88 -14.21
CA GLY A 125 -41.56 -54.80 -14.58
C GLY A 125 -41.08 -54.60 -16.02
N LEU A 126 -41.99 -54.52 -16.99
CA LEU A 126 -41.66 -54.26 -18.39
C LEU A 126 -41.07 -52.86 -18.62
N LEU A 127 -41.50 -51.86 -17.84
CA LEU A 127 -40.90 -50.53 -17.89
C LEU A 127 -39.47 -50.53 -17.34
N ILE A 128 -39.20 -51.29 -16.27
CA ILE A 128 -37.87 -51.47 -15.68
C ILE A 128 -36.93 -52.12 -16.70
N GLU A 129 -37.26 -53.27 -17.29
CA GLU A 129 -36.42 -53.91 -18.32
C GLU A 129 -36.12 -52.96 -19.49
N LYS A 130 -37.11 -52.19 -19.94
CA LYS A 130 -36.95 -51.23 -21.05
C LYS A 130 -36.09 -50.02 -20.66
N LEU A 131 -36.11 -49.59 -19.40
CA LEU A 131 -35.25 -48.54 -18.87
C LEU A 131 -33.82 -49.05 -18.62
N GLU A 132 -33.65 -50.27 -18.12
CA GLU A 132 -32.36 -50.93 -17.94
C GLU A 132 -31.65 -51.15 -19.28
N LEU A 133 -32.37 -51.66 -20.29
CA LEU A 133 -31.82 -51.78 -21.65
C LEU A 133 -31.38 -50.41 -22.19
N LYS A 134 -32.24 -49.39 -22.12
CA LYS A 134 -31.88 -48.03 -22.55
C LYS A 134 -30.70 -47.44 -21.78
N LYS A 135 -30.61 -47.71 -20.48
CA LYS A 135 -29.48 -47.31 -19.64
C LYS A 135 -28.19 -47.95 -20.14
N THR A 136 -28.16 -49.27 -20.36
CA THR A 136 -26.95 -49.97 -20.84
C THR A 136 -26.48 -49.47 -22.21
N VAL A 137 -27.40 -49.21 -23.15
CA VAL A 137 -27.05 -48.61 -24.46
C VAL A 137 -26.49 -47.20 -24.30
N CYS A 138 -27.11 -46.37 -23.46
CA CYS A 138 -26.62 -45.01 -23.16
C CYS A 138 -25.23 -45.04 -22.52
N GLU A 139 -25.00 -45.92 -21.54
CA GLU A 139 -23.70 -46.14 -20.89
C GLU A 139 -22.62 -46.65 -21.87
N GLN A 140 -22.99 -47.41 -22.89
CA GLN A 140 -22.06 -47.82 -23.96
C GLN A 140 -21.70 -46.65 -24.86
N THR A 141 -22.68 -45.88 -25.37
CA THR A 141 -22.40 -44.69 -26.19
C THR A 141 -21.59 -43.63 -25.43
N ILE A 142 -21.85 -43.44 -24.13
CA ILE A 142 -21.07 -42.51 -23.29
C ILE A 142 -19.60 -42.97 -23.20
N LYS A 143 -19.32 -44.27 -23.06
CA LYS A 143 -17.95 -44.80 -23.04
C LYS A 143 -17.24 -44.69 -24.39
N GLU A 144 -17.96 -44.90 -25.49
CA GLU A 144 -17.44 -44.71 -26.84
C GLU A 144 -17.08 -43.23 -27.08
N ASP A 145 -17.94 -42.30 -26.67
CA ASP A 145 -17.68 -40.86 -26.72
C ASP A 145 -16.54 -40.44 -25.77
N GLU A 146 -16.46 -40.99 -24.55
CA GLU A 146 -15.34 -40.78 -23.62
C GLU A 146 -14.00 -41.20 -24.24
N GLU A 147 -13.93 -42.39 -24.87
CA GLU A 147 -12.73 -42.84 -25.58
C GLU A 147 -12.36 -41.94 -26.78
N LEU A 148 -13.35 -41.45 -27.53
CA LEU A 148 -13.12 -40.53 -28.64
C LEU A 148 -12.61 -39.17 -28.16
N VAL A 149 -13.15 -38.65 -27.05
CA VAL A 149 -12.67 -37.42 -26.40
C VAL A 149 -11.23 -37.60 -25.91
N ILE A 150 -10.90 -38.71 -25.24
CA ILE A 150 -9.54 -39.00 -24.78
C ILE A 150 -8.57 -39.04 -25.98
N LYS A 151 -8.87 -39.83 -27.02
CA LYS A 151 -8.02 -39.93 -28.23
C LYS A 151 -7.86 -38.59 -28.95
N TYR A 152 -8.91 -37.75 -28.95
CA TYR A 152 -8.83 -36.40 -29.50
C TYR A 152 -7.87 -35.51 -28.69
N PHE A 153 -7.98 -35.51 -27.36
CA PHE A 153 -7.11 -34.72 -26.49
C PHE A 153 -5.67 -35.22 -26.42
N GLU A 154 -5.43 -36.53 -26.55
CA GLU A 154 -4.08 -37.11 -26.71
C GLU A 154 -3.42 -36.65 -28.00
N LYS A 155 -4.13 -36.72 -29.13
CA LYS A 155 -3.65 -36.21 -30.42
C LYS A 155 -3.40 -34.70 -30.39
N LEU A 156 -4.25 -33.96 -29.68
CA LEU A 156 -4.11 -32.51 -29.53
C LEU A 156 -2.92 -32.15 -28.62
N HIS A 157 -2.65 -32.93 -27.56
CA HIS A 157 -1.42 -32.84 -26.76
C HIS A 157 -0.17 -33.13 -27.59
N GLN A 158 -0.19 -34.17 -28.43
CA GLN A 158 0.95 -34.50 -29.30
C GLN A 158 1.28 -33.33 -30.24
N ILE A 159 0.28 -32.77 -30.92
CA ILE A 159 0.46 -31.61 -31.82
C ILE A 159 0.96 -30.37 -31.04
N LEU A 160 0.47 -30.15 -29.81
CA LEU A 160 0.95 -29.06 -28.95
C LEU A 160 2.40 -29.25 -28.52
N GLU A 161 2.81 -30.46 -28.17
CA GLU A 161 4.19 -30.76 -27.77
C GLU A 161 5.16 -30.67 -28.97
N GLU A 162 4.77 -31.18 -30.14
CA GLU A 162 5.52 -31.00 -31.40
C GLU A 162 5.68 -29.51 -31.75
N LYS A 163 4.62 -28.70 -31.63
CA LYS A 163 4.69 -27.25 -31.84
C LYS A 163 5.54 -26.54 -30.80
N LYS A 164 5.43 -26.93 -29.53
CA LYS A 164 6.25 -26.40 -28.42
C LYS A 164 7.74 -26.68 -28.67
N GLN A 165 8.10 -27.89 -29.07
CA GLN A 165 9.49 -28.23 -29.40
C GLN A 165 10.00 -27.44 -30.61
N ALA A 166 9.18 -27.27 -31.66
CA ALA A 166 9.54 -26.43 -32.81
C ALA A 166 9.79 -24.96 -32.41
N PHE A 167 8.92 -24.37 -31.58
CA PHE A 167 9.12 -23.00 -31.08
C PHE A 167 10.35 -22.87 -30.17
N LEU A 168 10.62 -23.87 -29.31
CA LEU A 168 11.82 -23.89 -28.48
C LEU A 168 13.10 -23.97 -29.33
N ALA A 169 13.12 -24.81 -30.36
CA ALA A 169 14.25 -24.90 -31.30
C ALA A 169 14.51 -23.56 -32.02
N SER A 170 13.46 -22.88 -32.51
CA SER A 170 13.62 -21.55 -33.12
C SER A 170 14.05 -20.47 -32.11
N LEU A 171 13.69 -20.59 -30.84
CA LEU A 171 14.18 -19.69 -29.78
C LEU A 171 15.63 -19.98 -29.42
N GLU A 172 16.06 -21.25 -29.37
CA GLU A 172 17.46 -21.64 -29.18
C GLU A 172 18.34 -21.21 -30.35
N GLU A 173 17.84 -21.30 -31.59
CA GLU A 173 18.51 -20.81 -32.80
C GLU A 173 18.67 -19.28 -32.76
N ALA A 174 17.60 -18.54 -32.43
CA ALA A 174 17.67 -17.09 -32.24
C ALA A 174 18.57 -16.69 -31.06
N GLN A 175 18.61 -17.48 -29.99
CA GLN A 175 19.52 -17.27 -28.86
C GLN A 175 20.98 -17.51 -29.27
N CYS A 176 21.26 -18.55 -30.06
CA CYS A 176 22.59 -18.80 -30.61
C CYS A 176 23.04 -17.71 -31.59
N GLU A 177 22.15 -17.21 -32.47
CA GLU A 177 22.45 -16.07 -33.33
C GLU A 177 22.73 -14.79 -32.52
N SER A 178 21.97 -14.56 -31.45
CA SER A 178 22.14 -13.41 -30.56
C SER A 178 23.47 -13.51 -29.81
N SER A 179 23.76 -14.65 -29.18
CA SER A 179 25.03 -14.99 -28.55
C SER A 179 26.21 -14.81 -29.51
N ALA A 180 26.17 -15.39 -30.71
CA ALA A 180 27.23 -15.27 -31.71
C ALA A 180 27.49 -13.83 -32.19
N LYS A 181 26.49 -12.94 -32.11
CA LYS A 181 26.64 -11.51 -32.44
C LYS A 181 27.12 -10.70 -31.23
N TYR A 182 26.55 -10.92 -30.05
CA TYR A 182 26.79 -10.08 -28.87
C TYR A 182 27.92 -10.56 -27.97
N ASP A 183 28.19 -11.85 -27.84
CA ASP A 183 29.27 -12.36 -27.00
C ASP A 183 30.67 -11.87 -27.44
N PRO A 184 31.07 -11.87 -28.73
CA PRO A 184 32.34 -11.27 -29.12
C PRO A 184 32.37 -9.74 -28.95
N LEU A 185 31.21 -9.05 -29.01
CA LEU A 185 31.12 -7.64 -28.63
C LEU A 185 31.30 -7.45 -27.12
N ILE A 186 30.72 -8.33 -26.30
CA ILE A 186 30.85 -8.31 -24.84
C ILE A 186 32.27 -8.66 -24.42
N GLU A 187 32.94 -9.62 -25.06
CA GLU A 187 34.35 -9.93 -24.79
C GLU A 187 35.28 -8.79 -25.22
N ASN A 188 35.07 -8.19 -26.39
CA ASN A 188 35.81 -6.99 -26.77
C ASN A 188 35.56 -5.82 -25.80
N LEU A 189 34.32 -5.62 -25.33
CA LEU A 189 34.00 -4.60 -24.33
C LEU A 189 34.55 -4.94 -22.94
N LYS A 190 34.67 -6.22 -22.56
CA LYS A 190 35.35 -6.67 -21.34
C LYS A 190 36.86 -6.42 -21.44
N TYR A 191 37.49 -6.79 -22.55
CA TYR A 191 38.89 -6.51 -22.83
C TYR A 191 39.18 -5.01 -22.79
N MET A 192 38.38 -4.20 -23.51
CA MET A 192 38.46 -2.73 -23.48
C MET A 192 38.18 -2.17 -22.07
N LYS A 193 37.34 -2.82 -21.27
CA LYS A 193 37.06 -2.44 -19.87
C LYS A 193 38.23 -2.81 -18.95
N GLU A 194 38.89 -3.95 -19.17
CA GLU A 194 40.08 -4.37 -18.43
C GLU A 194 41.25 -3.45 -18.76
N GLU A 195 41.47 -3.13 -20.04
CA GLU A 195 42.38 -2.08 -20.52
C GLU A 195 42.04 -0.71 -19.90
N GLN A 196 40.76 -0.33 -19.87
CA GLN A 196 40.33 0.87 -19.15
C GLN A 196 40.51 0.78 -17.63
N GLN A 197 40.39 -0.39 -17.00
CA GLN A 197 40.61 -0.56 -15.56
C GLN A 197 42.11 -0.53 -15.20
N GLU A 198 42.99 -0.98 -16.09
CA GLU A 198 44.44 -0.76 -15.98
C GLU A 198 44.78 0.73 -16.15
N LEU A 199 44.11 1.44 -17.06
CA LEU A 199 44.19 2.90 -17.20
C LEU A 199 43.51 3.68 -16.04
N LEU A 200 42.59 3.06 -15.29
CA LEU A 200 41.85 3.69 -14.18
C LEU A 200 42.65 3.76 -12.88
N TRP A 201 43.78 3.04 -12.80
CA TRP A 201 44.76 3.26 -11.73
C TRP A 201 45.52 4.54 -12.06
N SER A 202 45.78 5.38 -11.05
CA SER A 202 46.46 6.67 -11.19
C SER A 202 47.96 6.54 -11.47
N TYR A 203 48.31 5.85 -12.55
CA TYR A 203 49.59 5.99 -13.21
C TYR A 203 49.71 7.40 -13.77
N ALA A 204 50.80 8.08 -13.41
CA ALA A 204 51.20 9.28 -14.12
C ALA A 204 51.48 8.89 -15.58
N LEU A 205 50.60 9.32 -16.50
CA LEU A 205 50.62 8.99 -17.92
C LEU A 205 52.00 9.29 -18.55
N GLU A 206 52.64 10.35 -18.05
CA GLU A 206 54.06 10.61 -18.20
C GLU A 206 54.71 10.71 -16.80
N LYS A 207 55.89 10.11 -16.63
CA LYS A 207 56.75 10.34 -15.46
C LYS A 207 57.84 11.36 -15.85
N PRO A 208 57.64 12.66 -15.64
CA PRO A 208 58.65 13.66 -15.97
C PRO A 208 59.92 13.42 -15.13
N ASN A 209 61.09 13.62 -15.75
CA ASN A 209 62.38 13.45 -15.06
C ASN A 209 62.72 14.68 -14.20
N THR A 210 61.89 14.89 -13.17
CA THR A 210 61.90 16.07 -12.27
C THR A 210 62.26 15.72 -10.83
N GLY A 211 62.31 14.42 -10.49
CA GLY A 211 62.42 13.98 -9.10
C GLY A 211 61.19 14.37 -8.26
N SER A 212 61.36 14.41 -6.94
CA SER A 212 60.28 14.73 -6.00
C SER A 212 59.81 16.19 -6.10
N ILE A 213 58.50 16.41 -6.06
CA ILE A 213 57.91 17.75 -5.94
C ILE A 213 57.95 18.14 -4.46
N PHE A 214 58.61 19.24 -4.12
CA PHE A 214 58.73 19.75 -2.75
C PHE A 214 57.65 20.76 -2.37
N ASN A 215 57.13 21.51 -3.34
CA ASN A 215 56.11 22.52 -3.10
C ASN A 215 55.18 22.66 -4.31
N ILE A 216 53.92 22.99 -4.07
CA ILE A 216 52.91 23.24 -5.10
C ILE A 216 52.19 24.56 -4.85
N ALA A 217 51.88 25.29 -5.92
CA ALA A 217 51.10 26.51 -5.89
C ALA A 217 50.03 26.48 -6.98
N TRP A 218 48.77 26.60 -6.59
CA TRP A 218 47.64 26.70 -7.53
C TRP A 218 47.44 28.14 -8.01
N SER A 219 46.96 28.30 -9.24
CA SER A 219 46.44 29.59 -9.72
C SER A 219 45.18 29.98 -8.93
N VAL A 220 44.94 31.28 -8.80
CA VAL A 220 43.76 31.83 -8.09
C VAL A 220 42.43 31.33 -8.68
N ASP A 221 42.42 31.02 -9.98
CA ASP A 221 41.26 30.47 -10.70
C ASP A 221 41.13 28.93 -10.63
N GLY A 222 42.07 28.23 -9.99
CA GLY A 222 42.06 26.77 -9.83
C GLY A 222 42.35 25.97 -11.11
N THR A 223 42.67 26.60 -12.23
CA THR A 223 42.87 25.90 -13.52
C THR A 223 44.30 25.42 -13.76
N GLN A 224 45.27 25.91 -12.99
CA GLN A 224 46.69 25.62 -13.18
C GLN A 224 47.36 25.33 -11.83
N VAL A 225 48.39 24.49 -11.85
CA VAL A 225 49.26 24.27 -10.68
C VAL A 225 50.72 24.28 -11.12
N ALA A 226 51.55 24.96 -10.35
CA ALA A 226 53.00 24.95 -10.49
C ALA A 226 53.61 24.06 -9.39
N GLY A 227 54.55 23.19 -9.74
CA GLY A 227 55.27 22.31 -8.81
C GLY A 227 56.76 22.56 -8.84
N ALA A 228 57.36 22.93 -7.70
CA ALA A 228 58.81 23.08 -7.55
C ALA A 228 59.44 21.73 -7.20
N CYS A 229 60.41 21.28 -7.99
CA CYS A 229 60.96 19.92 -7.94
C CYS A 229 62.40 19.89 -7.43
N GLY A 230 62.80 18.77 -6.84
CA GLY A 230 64.07 18.65 -6.12
C GLY A 230 65.33 18.70 -6.97
N ASN A 231 65.22 18.58 -8.29
CA ASN A 231 66.33 18.82 -9.23
C ASN A 231 66.40 20.27 -9.74
N GLY A 232 65.58 21.17 -9.19
CA GLY A 232 65.50 22.58 -9.59
C GLY A 232 64.51 22.88 -10.73
N HIS A 233 63.87 21.87 -11.32
CA HIS A 233 62.82 22.09 -12.33
C HIS A 233 61.53 22.63 -11.70
N VAL A 234 60.78 23.42 -12.49
CA VAL A 234 59.41 23.83 -12.18
C VAL A 234 58.47 23.21 -13.20
N ILE A 235 57.54 22.37 -12.74
CA ILE A 235 56.46 21.81 -13.56
C ILE A 235 55.31 22.81 -13.58
N PHE A 236 54.67 22.96 -14.74
CA PHE A 236 53.37 23.61 -14.86
C PHE A 236 52.37 22.60 -15.41
N ALA A 237 51.32 22.31 -14.63
CA ALA A 237 50.20 21.46 -15.05
C ALA A 237 48.93 22.30 -15.20
N HIS A 238 48.00 21.80 -16.00
CA HIS A 238 46.71 22.43 -16.29
C HIS A 238 45.61 21.41 -16.09
N VAL A 239 44.49 21.83 -15.50
CA VAL A 239 43.31 20.98 -15.38
C VAL A 239 42.62 20.93 -16.74
N VAL A 240 42.58 19.74 -17.32
CA VAL A 240 41.91 19.41 -18.59
C VAL A 240 41.05 18.16 -18.38
N GLU A 241 40.31 17.73 -19.40
CA GLU A 241 39.38 16.59 -19.37
C GLU A 241 38.28 16.69 -18.30
N GLN A 242 37.97 17.92 -17.88
CA GLN A 242 36.76 18.19 -17.11
C GLN A 242 35.53 17.84 -17.97
N ARG A 243 34.66 17.00 -17.42
CA ARG A 243 33.46 16.47 -18.07
C ARG A 243 32.20 17.03 -17.40
N TRP A 244 31.26 17.49 -18.22
CA TRP A 244 29.92 17.91 -17.81
C TRP A 244 28.88 17.15 -18.62
N GLU A 245 27.78 16.76 -17.98
CA GLU A 245 26.74 15.94 -18.60
C GLU A 245 25.36 16.52 -18.27
N TRP A 246 24.50 16.58 -19.29
CA TRP A 246 23.09 16.88 -19.10
C TRP A 246 22.25 16.18 -20.16
N LYS A 247 21.43 15.21 -19.71
CA LYS A 247 20.62 14.34 -20.57
C LYS A 247 21.49 13.67 -21.64
N ASN A 248 21.24 13.96 -22.91
CA ASN A 248 21.95 13.40 -24.06
C ASN A 248 23.22 14.16 -24.45
N PHE A 249 23.58 15.26 -23.77
CA PHE A 249 24.76 16.06 -24.07
C PHE A 249 25.88 15.80 -23.08
N GLU A 250 27.05 15.46 -23.61
CA GLU A 250 28.32 15.35 -22.90
C GLU A 250 29.26 16.46 -23.39
N ILE A 251 29.95 17.13 -22.48
CA ILE A 251 30.93 18.17 -22.81
C ILE A 251 32.24 17.89 -22.09
N ILE A 252 33.35 17.84 -22.82
CA ILE A 252 34.68 17.60 -22.29
C ILE A 252 35.58 18.79 -22.60
N LEU A 253 36.28 19.34 -21.60
CA LEU A 253 37.36 20.32 -21.79
C LEU A 253 38.65 19.62 -22.26
N SER A 254 38.69 19.18 -23.51
CA SER A 254 39.83 18.45 -24.09
C SER A 254 41.15 19.22 -23.98
N LYS A 255 41.11 20.56 -24.03
CA LYS A 255 42.27 21.45 -23.82
C LYS A 255 41.83 22.73 -23.12
N ARG A 256 42.77 23.48 -22.53
CA ARG A 256 42.56 24.78 -21.85
C ARG A 256 41.70 25.85 -22.58
N ARG A 257 41.45 25.69 -23.88
CA ARG A 257 40.69 26.60 -24.77
C ARG A 257 39.75 25.85 -25.72
N THR A 258 39.62 24.54 -25.61
CA THR A 258 38.89 23.71 -26.57
C THR A 258 37.99 22.76 -25.80
N MET A 259 36.69 22.88 -26.02
CA MET A 259 35.69 21.96 -25.47
C MET A 259 35.06 21.17 -26.61
N GLN A 260 34.95 19.86 -26.42
CA GLN A 260 34.23 18.96 -27.31
C GLN A 260 32.83 18.76 -26.76
N VAL A 261 31.81 18.99 -27.59
CA VAL A 261 30.39 18.75 -27.27
C VAL A 261 29.94 17.53 -28.06
N ARG A 262 29.48 16.48 -27.38
CA ARG A 262 28.94 15.26 -27.99
C ARG A 262 27.46 15.13 -27.65
N ASN A 263 26.64 14.89 -28.66
CA ASN A 263 25.28 14.41 -28.49
C ASN A 263 25.26 12.89 -28.61
N VAL A 264 25.00 12.21 -27.51
CA VAL A 264 25.08 10.75 -27.39
C VAL A 264 23.94 10.03 -28.16
N LEU A 265 22.85 10.72 -28.51
CA LEU A 265 21.72 10.11 -29.24
C LEU A 265 21.97 9.93 -30.74
N ASN A 266 22.87 10.71 -31.34
CA ASN A 266 23.16 10.68 -32.78
C ASN A 266 24.66 10.73 -33.10
N ASP A 267 25.51 10.59 -32.08
CA ASP A 267 26.97 10.73 -32.13
C ASP A 267 27.49 12.00 -32.83
N ALA A 268 26.68 13.06 -32.89
CA ALA A 268 27.14 14.36 -33.38
C ALA A 268 28.18 14.94 -32.41
N VAL A 269 29.32 15.35 -32.95
CA VAL A 269 30.43 15.95 -32.21
C VAL A 269 30.74 17.33 -32.78
N ASP A 270 30.55 18.35 -31.95
CA ASP A 270 30.96 19.73 -32.22
C ASP A 270 32.18 20.09 -31.37
N VAL A 271 32.98 21.05 -31.84
CA VAL A 271 34.16 21.56 -31.12
C VAL A 271 34.02 23.07 -30.93
N LEU A 272 34.02 23.51 -29.68
CA LEU A 272 34.00 24.90 -29.28
C LEU A 272 35.43 25.35 -28.97
N GLU A 273 35.96 26.27 -29.78
CA GLU A 273 37.24 26.94 -29.52
C GLU A 273 37.03 28.33 -28.93
N PHE A 274 37.73 28.60 -27.83
CA PHE A 274 37.69 29.86 -27.10
C PHE A 274 39.00 30.62 -27.28
N ARG A 275 38.90 31.95 -27.45
CA ARG A 275 40.08 32.83 -27.55
C ARG A 275 40.96 32.73 -26.30
N ASP A 276 40.30 32.73 -25.15
CA ASP A 276 40.87 32.81 -23.81
C ASP A 276 40.65 31.50 -23.03
N ARG A 277 41.45 31.28 -21.96
CA ARG A 277 41.36 30.06 -21.16
C ARG A 277 39.98 29.92 -20.52
N VAL A 278 39.37 28.74 -20.63
CA VAL A 278 38.16 28.38 -19.87
C VAL A 278 38.52 28.27 -18.38
N ILE A 279 37.85 29.05 -17.55
CA ILE A 279 38.00 29.04 -16.09
C ILE A 279 36.96 28.11 -15.46
N LYS A 280 35.71 28.22 -15.92
CA LYS A 280 34.61 27.43 -15.38
C LYS A 280 33.56 27.21 -16.45
N ALA A 281 32.92 26.04 -16.41
CA ALA A 281 31.72 25.79 -17.19
C ALA A 281 30.64 25.12 -16.34
N SER A 282 29.40 25.23 -16.81
CA SER A 282 28.22 24.57 -16.27
C SER A 282 27.30 24.19 -17.42
N LEU A 283 26.75 22.97 -17.39
CA LEU A 283 25.79 22.47 -18.37
C LEU A 283 24.54 22.00 -17.61
N LEU A 284 23.47 22.78 -17.65
CA LEU A 284 22.21 22.48 -16.96
C LEU A 284 21.02 23.03 -17.78
N HIS A 285 19.84 22.44 -17.65
CA HIS A 285 18.59 22.88 -18.30
C HIS A 285 18.67 23.07 -19.83
N GLY A 286 19.56 22.34 -20.52
CA GLY A 286 19.79 22.46 -21.97
C GLY A 286 20.70 23.62 -22.37
N HIS A 287 21.41 24.20 -21.40
CA HIS A 287 22.11 25.45 -21.53
C HIS A 287 23.54 25.31 -20.99
N LEU A 288 24.51 25.62 -21.85
CA LEU A 288 25.92 25.69 -21.52
C LEU A 288 26.26 27.12 -21.11
N VAL A 289 27.01 27.28 -20.03
CA VAL A 289 27.65 28.56 -19.68
C VAL A 289 29.13 28.30 -19.52
N VAL A 290 29.96 29.06 -20.24
CA VAL A 290 31.42 28.97 -20.21
C VAL A 290 32.01 30.33 -19.85
N THR A 291 32.61 30.42 -18.67
CA THR A 291 33.35 31.61 -18.23
C THR A 291 34.82 31.41 -18.54
N THR A 292 35.37 32.27 -19.40
CA THR A 292 36.81 32.41 -19.65
C THR A 292 37.39 33.55 -18.82
N SER A 293 38.70 33.80 -18.92
CA SER A 293 39.36 34.91 -18.21
C SER A 293 38.87 36.31 -18.61
N LEU A 294 38.19 36.48 -19.75
CA LEU A 294 37.72 37.80 -20.24
C LEU A 294 36.25 37.83 -20.68
N GLN A 295 35.63 36.68 -20.97
CA GLN A 295 34.29 36.60 -21.55
C GLN A 295 33.46 35.47 -20.90
N CYS A 296 32.17 35.71 -20.71
CA CYS A 296 31.20 34.68 -20.35
C CYS A 296 30.36 34.36 -21.59
N TYR A 297 30.53 33.15 -22.14
CA TYR A 297 29.71 32.63 -23.24
C TYR A 297 28.47 31.96 -22.65
N VAL A 298 27.31 32.43 -23.08
CA VAL A 298 26.03 32.14 -22.44
C VAL A 298 25.11 31.52 -23.48
N TYR A 299 24.90 30.21 -23.38
CA TYR A 299 23.90 29.51 -24.17
C TYR A 299 22.61 29.35 -23.34
N ARG A 300 22.08 30.47 -22.79
CA ARG A 300 20.95 30.68 -21.83
C ARG A 300 21.32 30.68 -20.29
N HIS A 301 20.31 30.67 -19.39
CA HIS A 301 20.25 31.28 -18.02
C HIS A 301 21.26 30.84 -16.92
N PHE A 302 21.65 31.74 -15.98
CA PHE A 302 22.54 31.40 -14.83
C PHE A 302 22.74 32.49 -13.75
N LEU A 303 23.24 32.05 -12.59
CA LEU A 303 23.85 32.90 -11.55
C LEU A 303 25.37 32.91 -11.72
N LEU A 304 25.99 34.10 -11.72
CA LEU A 304 27.43 34.28 -11.68
C LEU A 304 27.82 34.91 -10.34
N VAL A 305 28.76 34.28 -9.64
CA VAL A 305 29.39 34.83 -8.44
C VAL A 305 30.83 35.14 -8.79
N ASP A 306 31.23 36.38 -8.58
CA ASP A 306 32.59 36.87 -8.70
C ASP A 306 33.05 37.46 -7.35
N GLY A 307 34.35 37.68 -7.17
CA GLY A 307 34.90 38.33 -5.98
C GLY A 307 34.23 39.67 -5.66
N ALA A 308 33.73 40.41 -6.67
CA ALA A 308 33.03 41.68 -6.49
C ALA A 308 31.55 41.59 -6.11
N GLY A 309 30.85 40.46 -6.37
CA GLY A 309 29.39 40.42 -6.23
C GLY A 309 28.70 39.17 -6.77
N ILE A 310 27.39 39.11 -6.52
CA ILE A 310 26.47 38.13 -7.09
C ILE A 310 25.68 38.82 -8.20
N TYR A 311 25.63 38.19 -9.37
CA TYR A 311 24.99 38.70 -10.59
C TYR A 311 24.08 37.63 -11.18
N LEU A 312 22.79 37.93 -11.37
CA LEU A 312 21.87 37.05 -12.09
C LEU A 312 21.77 37.51 -13.54
N PHE A 313 22.12 36.63 -14.47
CA PHE A 313 22.11 36.92 -15.91
C PHE A 313 20.99 36.16 -16.63
N SER A 314 20.47 36.79 -17.69
CA SER A 314 19.33 36.27 -18.44
C SER A 314 19.70 35.15 -19.40
N TYR A 315 18.63 34.52 -19.87
CA TYR A 315 18.54 33.71 -21.08
C TYR A 315 19.24 34.29 -22.34
N GLU A 316 19.63 35.57 -22.38
CA GLU A 316 20.35 36.22 -23.48
C GLU A 316 21.57 37.05 -23.00
N GLY A 317 22.13 36.76 -21.82
CA GLY A 317 23.28 37.49 -21.27
C GLY A 317 22.98 38.91 -20.75
N ARG A 318 21.71 39.31 -20.65
CA ARG A 318 21.29 40.57 -20.04
C ARG A 318 21.31 40.45 -18.51
N LEU A 319 21.92 41.41 -17.81
CA LEU A 319 21.84 41.46 -16.34
C LEU A 319 20.38 41.66 -15.89
N ILE A 320 19.90 40.78 -15.00
CA ILE A 320 18.57 40.83 -14.40
C ILE A 320 18.62 41.54 -13.06
N SER A 321 19.44 41.03 -12.14
CA SER A 321 19.53 41.52 -10.76
C SER A 321 20.94 41.40 -10.20
N THR A 322 21.22 42.17 -9.15
CA THR A 322 22.46 42.08 -8.36
C THR A 322 22.11 41.89 -6.88
N PRO A 323 21.83 40.65 -6.43
CA PRO A 323 21.50 40.33 -5.05
C PRO A 323 22.56 40.86 -4.07
N LYS A 324 22.13 41.67 -3.09
CA LYS A 324 22.99 42.19 -2.03
C LYS A 324 22.22 42.22 -0.70
N PHE A 325 22.91 41.87 0.38
CA PHE A 325 22.42 41.98 1.75
C PHE A 325 23.58 42.43 2.68
N PRO A 326 23.29 42.99 3.87
CA PRO A 326 24.32 43.42 4.81
C PRO A 326 25.20 42.24 5.24
N GLY A 327 26.52 42.37 5.13
CA GLY A 327 27.48 41.33 5.57
C GLY A 327 27.89 40.30 4.52
N LEU A 328 27.32 40.35 3.29
CA LEU A 328 27.67 39.44 2.20
C LEU A 328 29.20 39.37 1.92
N ARG A 329 29.76 38.15 1.98
CA ARG A 329 31.16 37.82 1.65
C ARG A 329 31.25 36.81 0.52
N THR A 330 31.40 37.30 -0.70
CA THR A 330 31.44 36.55 -1.96
C THR A 330 32.62 35.58 -2.07
N ASP A 331 33.76 35.91 -1.46
CA ASP A 331 34.97 35.09 -1.36
C ASP A 331 34.75 33.74 -0.65
N THR A 332 33.61 33.57 0.01
CA THR A 332 33.31 32.42 0.87
C THR A 332 32.16 31.55 0.37
N LEU A 333 31.56 31.92 -0.77
CA LEU A 333 30.44 31.21 -1.36
C LEU A 333 30.91 30.04 -2.22
N ASN A 334 30.34 28.86 -1.96
CA ASN A 334 30.44 27.65 -2.76
C ASN A 334 29.04 27.11 -3.09
N SER A 335 28.96 26.07 -3.93
CA SER A 335 27.69 25.45 -4.36
C SER A 335 26.84 24.81 -3.26
N GLN A 336 27.38 24.60 -2.05
CA GLN A 336 26.62 24.13 -0.88
C GLN A 336 26.02 25.30 -0.07
N THR A 337 26.56 26.51 -0.24
CA THR A 337 26.14 27.72 0.51
C THR A 337 25.28 28.69 -0.29
N ILE A 338 25.17 28.51 -1.61
CA ILE A 338 24.29 29.30 -2.47
C ILE A 338 23.52 28.38 -3.43
N SER A 339 22.21 28.59 -3.51
CA SER A 339 21.33 27.88 -4.43
C SER A 339 20.48 28.87 -5.22
N LEU A 340 20.33 28.61 -6.52
CA LEU A 340 19.38 29.29 -7.42
C LEU A 340 18.14 28.41 -7.64
N SER A 341 17.02 29.07 -7.90
CA SER A 341 15.81 28.54 -8.54
C SER A 341 15.24 29.63 -9.47
N ASN A 342 14.23 29.30 -10.27
CA ASN A 342 13.61 30.20 -11.26
C ASN A 342 13.12 31.55 -10.68
N ASP A 343 12.76 31.59 -9.40
CA ASP A 343 12.16 32.75 -8.72
C ASP A 343 12.89 33.17 -7.42
N THR A 344 13.84 32.37 -6.95
CA THR A 344 14.42 32.51 -5.60
C THR A 344 15.92 32.21 -5.63
N ILE A 345 16.68 33.01 -4.89
CA ILE A 345 18.07 32.75 -4.54
C ILE A 345 18.15 32.57 -3.03
N ALA A 346 18.77 31.48 -2.58
CA ALA A 346 19.03 31.20 -1.17
C ALA A 346 20.53 31.26 -0.90
N ILE A 347 20.95 31.99 0.13
CA ILE A 347 22.36 32.22 0.47
C ILE A 347 22.52 31.98 1.97
N ARG A 348 23.37 31.03 2.37
CA ARG A 348 23.80 30.88 3.77
C ARG A 348 24.72 32.04 4.12
N ASP A 349 24.44 32.72 5.23
CA ASP A 349 25.38 33.71 5.75
C ASP A 349 26.62 33.02 6.35
N LYS A 350 27.73 33.74 6.39
CA LYS A 350 28.95 33.35 7.09
C LYS A 350 29.16 34.16 8.38
N ALA A 351 28.54 35.33 8.52
CA ALA A 351 28.54 36.05 9.79
C ALA A 351 27.67 35.33 10.84
N ASP A 352 26.50 34.84 10.42
CA ASP A 352 25.69 33.86 11.16
C ASP A 352 25.49 32.58 10.34
N GLU A 353 26.28 31.53 10.62
CA GLU A 353 26.20 30.23 9.91
C GLU A 353 24.87 29.48 10.16
N LYS A 354 23.97 30.02 11.00
CA LYS A 354 22.61 29.52 11.21
C LYS A 354 21.57 30.23 10.35
N ALA A 355 21.94 31.29 9.64
CA ALA A 355 21.03 32.13 8.89
C ALA A 355 21.08 31.86 7.38
N VAL A 356 19.91 31.82 6.74
CA VAL A 356 19.78 31.79 5.27
C VAL A 356 19.01 33.02 4.80
N PHE A 357 19.63 33.82 3.94
CA PHE A 357 18.96 34.90 3.23
C PHE A 357 18.21 34.35 2.01
N LEU A 358 16.92 34.66 1.94
CA LEU A 358 16.03 34.35 0.82
C LEU A 358 15.81 35.63 0.01
N ILE A 359 16.11 35.59 -1.29
CA ILE A 359 16.10 36.75 -2.19
C ILE A 359 15.25 36.40 -3.42
N ASP A 360 14.41 37.32 -3.86
CA ASP A 360 13.65 37.19 -5.10
C ASP A 360 14.60 37.35 -6.30
N ALA A 361 14.66 36.34 -7.17
CA ALA A 361 15.67 36.28 -8.24
C ALA A 361 15.53 37.46 -9.22
N LEU A 362 14.29 37.82 -9.58
CA LEU A 362 14.00 38.85 -10.57
C LEU A 362 14.30 40.26 -10.07
N SER A 363 13.92 40.59 -8.83
CA SER A 363 14.10 41.93 -8.26
C SER A 363 15.41 42.12 -7.49
N GLY A 364 16.09 41.04 -7.10
CA GLY A 364 17.29 41.08 -6.25
C GLY A 364 17.03 41.55 -4.82
N LYS A 365 15.76 41.67 -4.41
CA LYS A 365 15.33 42.13 -3.07
C LYS A 365 15.07 40.94 -2.15
N PRO A 366 15.29 41.06 -0.83
CA PRO A 366 15.03 39.98 0.10
C PRO A 366 13.51 39.68 0.18
N LEU A 367 13.16 38.42 0.37
CA LEU A 367 11.78 37.93 0.40
C LEU A 367 11.11 38.15 1.76
N GLY A 368 9.79 38.29 1.75
CA GLY A 368 8.98 38.50 2.97
C GLY A 368 9.34 39.79 3.70
N ASP A 369 9.52 39.70 5.02
CA ASP A 369 9.88 40.83 5.90
C ASP A 369 11.36 41.27 5.77
N GLY A 370 12.12 40.66 4.84
CA GLY A 370 13.55 40.93 4.66
C GLY A 370 14.47 40.29 5.70
N LYS A 371 13.92 39.51 6.65
CA LYS A 371 14.67 38.77 7.67
C LYS A 371 15.24 37.48 7.10
N SER A 372 16.40 37.06 7.59
CA SER A 372 16.96 35.74 7.31
C SER A 372 16.15 34.64 8.01
N LEU A 373 16.10 33.47 7.37
CA LEU A 373 15.58 32.24 7.95
C LEU A 373 16.63 31.70 8.94
N LEU A 374 16.34 31.80 10.24
CA LEU A 374 17.25 31.37 11.31
C LEU A 374 16.98 29.93 11.73
N HIS A 375 18.01 29.08 11.67
CA HIS A 375 17.99 27.71 12.15
C HIS A 375 18.56 27.59 13.58
N LYS A 376 18.36 26.44 14.24
CA LYS A 376 18.83 26.23 15.62
C LYS A 376 20.34 25.91 15.67
N MET A 377 20.79 25.13 14.69
CA MET A 377 22.16 24.66 14.51
C MET A 377 22.83 25.40 13.33
N GLU A 378 24.15 25.26 13.20
CA GLU A 378 24.88 25.72 12.02
C GLU A 378 24.44 24.89 10.80
N ILE A 379 24.31 25.54 9.64
CA ILE A 379 23.83 24.93 8.39
C ILE A 379 25.04 24.56 7.53
N MET A 380 25.12 23.30 7.10
CA MET A 380 26.23 22.80 6.28
C MET A 380 25.97 23.00 4.78
N GLU A 381 24.78 22.64 4.31
CA GLU A 381 24.40 22.62 2.89
C GLU A 381 22.95 23.11 2.72
N ILE A 382 22.70 23.88 1.67
CA ILE A 382 21.37 24.36 1.27
C ILE A 382 21.07 24.03 -0.20
N ALA A 383 19.83 23.66 -0.50
CA ALA A 383 19.40 23.38 -1.86
C ALA A 383 17.93 23.80 -2.08
N LEU A 384 17.67 24.59 -3.12
CA LEU A 384 16.32 24.98 -3.52
C LEU A 384 15.69 23.96 -4.47
N ASP A 385 14.40 23.71 -4.26
CA ASP A 385 13.55 22.97 -5.18
C ASP A 385 13.48 23.69 -6.54
N GLN A 386 13.68 22.95 -7.63
CA GLN A 386 13.67 23.49 -9.00
C GLN A 386 12.26 23.50 -9.60
N TYR A 387 11.31 22.77 -9.01
CA TYR A 387 9.97 22.57 -9.55
C TYR A 387 8.87 23.38 -8.84
N GLY A 388 7.73 23.56 -9.49
CA GLY A 388 6.54 24.22 -8.92
C GLY A 388 6.60 25.75 -8.91
N SER A 389 5.57 26.36 -8.33
CA SER A 389 5.43 27.83 -8.26
C SER A 389 6.24 28.45 -7.13
N ALA A 390 6.43 29.78 -7.18
CA ALA A 390 7.15 30.54 -6.15
C ALA A 390 6.53 30.42 -4.73
N ASN A 391 5.23 30.12 -4.63
CA ASN A 391 4.53 29.92 -3.36
C ASN A 391 4.76 28.51 -2.78
N GLU A 392 5.07 27.54 -3.63
CA GLU A 392 5.33 26.14 -3.26
C GLU A 392 6.83 25.84 -3.18
N ARG A 393 7.68 26.81 -3.54
CA ARG A 393 9.15 26.72 -3.52
C ARG A 393 9.63 26.27 -2.14
N LYS A 394 10.40 25.19 -2.12
CA LYS A 394 10.98 24.60 -0.91
C LYS A 394 12.48 24.84 -0.86
N LEU A 395 13.00 24.98 0.34
CA LEU A 395 14.42 24.97 0.66
C LEU A 395 14.69 23.72 1.50
N ALA A 396 15.60 22.86 1.05
CA ALA A 396 16.20 21.81 1.85
C ALA A 396 17.47 22.35 2.53
N LEU A 397 17.69 21.95 3.79
CA LEU A 397 18.85 22.34 4.58
C LEU A 397 19.42 21.10 5.29
N ILE A 398 20.73 20.91 5.27
CA ILE A 398 21.43 19.94 6.13
C ILE A 398 22.15 20.72 7.23
N ASP A 399 21.92 20.36 8.49
CA ASP A 399 22.60 20.98 9.63
C ASP A 399 23.92 20.27 10.00
N LYS A 400 24.63 20.83 10.99
CA LYS A 400 25.88 20.26 11.54
C LYS A 400 25.73 18.88 12.18
N ASN A 401 24.52 18.50 12.63
CA ASN A 401 24.21 17.15 13.12
C ASN A 401 23.93 16.16 11.98
N ARG A 402 23.98 16.62 10.72
CA ARG A 402 23.54 15.88 9.52
C ARG A 402 22.04 15.57 9.53
N ASP A 403 21.25 16.40 10.21
CA ASP A 403 19.80 16.33 10.11
C ASP A 403 19.34 17.10 8.88
N LEU A 404 18.46 16.47 8.08
CA LEU A 404 17.87 17.06 6.89
C LEU A 404 16.54 17.73 7.25
N TYR A 405 16.39 18.98 6.86
CA TYR A 405 15.21 19.81 7.08
C TYR A 405 14.65 20.34 5.78
N ILE A 406 13.36 20.67 5.81
CA ILE A 406 12.66 21.37 4.73
C ILE A 406 11.93 22.60 5.27
N ALA A 407 11.94 23.69 4.49
CA ALA A 407 11.21 24.94 4.77
C ALA A 407 10.53 25.45 3.49
N LEU A 408 9.31 25.99 3.61
CA LEU A 408 8.64 26.72 2.52
C LEU A 408 9.24 28.12 2.41
N VAL A 409 9.67 28.54 1.22
CA VAL A 409 10.35 29.82 0.98
C VAL A 409 9.43 31.02 1.20
N ARG A 410 8.21 31.01 0.61
CA ARG A 410 7.26 32.13 0.70
C ARG A 410 6.13 31.81 1.68
N ARG A 411 6.25 32.30 2.93
CA ARG A 411 5.13 32.42 3.88
C ARG A 411 5.05 33.84 4.42
N PHE A 412 3.89 34.46 4.31
CA PHE A 412 3.63 35.81 4.82
C PHE A 412 3.05 35.76 6.23
N GLY A 413 3.60 36.56 7.15
CA GLY A 413 2.97 36.89 8.43
C GLY A 413 3.00 35.84 9.56
N ARG A 414 3.83 34.78 9.49
CA ARG A 414 4.04 33.82 10.59
C ARG A 414 5.44 33.22 10.56
N ASP A 415 5.87 32.68 11.71
CA ASP A 415 7.11 31.91 11.85
C ASP A 415 7.22 30.82 10.77
N GLN A 416 8.35 30.85 10.06
CA GLN A 416 8.67 29.95 8.97
C GLN A 416 9.02 28.57 9.56
N LYS A 417 8.06 27.63 9.56
CA LYS A 417 8.23 26.28 10.11
C LYS A 417 9.28 25.50 9.31
N ILE A 418 10.51 25.44 9.82
CA ILE A 418 11.53 24.47 9.40
C ILE A 418 11.18 23.11 10.03
N ILE A 419 11.03 22.05 9.22
CA ILE A 419 10.64 20.72 9.71
C ILE A 419 11.70 19.68 9.32
N LYS A 420 12.09 18.83 10.27
CA LYS A 420 13.03 17.73 10.07
C LYS A 420 12.36 16.59 9.28
N ILE A 421 13.07 16.06 8.28
CA ILE A 421 12.59 14.98 7.41
C ILE A 421 13.57 13.79 7.31
N GLY A 422 14.81 13.96 7.77
CA GLY A 422 15.82 12.90 7.79
C GLY A 422 16.90 13.13 8.86
N THR A 423 17.68 12.09 9.12
CA THR A 423 18.80 12.02 10.08
C THR A 423 20.03 11.46 9.39
N MET A 424 21.24 11.86 9.78
CA MET A 424 22.50 11.33 9.23
C MET A 424 22.61 11.46 7.69
N VAL A 425 22.04 12.52 7.12
CA VAL A 425 22.09 12.81 5.68
C VAL A 425 23.39 13.54 5.34
N HIS A 426 24.17 12.95 4.43
CA HIS A 426 25.52 13.41 4.10
C HIS A 426 25.57 14.43 2.95
N THR A 427 24.62 14.36 2.04
CA THR A 427 24.57 15.06 0.75
C THR A 427 23.13 14.96 0.23
N MET A 428 22.66 15.96 -0.52
CA MET A 428 21.31 15.96 -1.09
C MET A 428 21.27 16.56 -2.50
N ALA A 429 20.28 16.16 -3.30
CA ALA A 429 19.95 16.83 -4.57
C ALA A 429 18.46 16.78 -4.89
N TRP A 430 17.91 17.94 -5.28
CA TRP A 430 16.57 18.03 -5.88
C TRP A 430 16.58 17.52 -7.31
N ASN A 431 15.45 16.95 -7.72
CA ASN A 431 15.21 16.56 -9.11
C ASN A 431 15.04 17.80 -10.02
N ASP A 432 15.42 17.66 -11.30
CA ASP A 432 15.35 18.75 -12.29
C ASP A 432 13.93 19.10 -12.75
N SER A 433 12.98 18.17 -12.62
CA SER A 433 11.67 18.21 -13.29
C SER A 433 10.49 17.95 -12.36
N THR A 434 10.73 17.67 -11.08
CA THR A 434 9.73 17.40 -10.05
C THR A 434 10.21 17.86 -8.67
N SER A 435 9.31 18.04 -7.70
CA SER A 435 9.68 18.33 -6.31
C SER A 435 10.13 17.07 -5.55
N MET A 436 10.87 16.15 -6.19
CA MET A 436 11.49 14.99 -5.53
C MET A 436 12.88 15.35 -5.00
N LEU A 437 13.22 14.81 -3.84
CA LEU A 437 14.52 15.02 -3.19
C LEU A 437 15.22 13.67 -3.00
N CYS A 438 16.51 13.59 -3.29
CA CYS A 438 17.33 12.42 -2.95
C CYS A 438 18.47 12.82 -1.99
N GLY A 439 18.96 11.85 -1.22
CA GLY A 439 20.04 12.05 -0.25
C GLY A 439 20.64 10.73 0.22
N ILE A 440 21.84 10.79 0.80
CA ILE A 440 22.52 9.62 1.37
C ILE A 440 22.39 9.66 2.89
N GLN A 441 21.48 8.84 3.40
CA GLN A 441 21.13 8.70 4.82
C GLN A 441 21.89 7.52 5.41
N ASP A 442 22.91 7.81 6.24
CA ASP A 442 23.82 6.82 6.80
C ASP A 442 24.42 5.88 5.72
N THR A 443 24.03 4.59 5.68
CA THR A 443 24.44 3.61 4.66
C THR A 443 23.37 3.35 3.59
N GLN A 444 22.37 4.22 3.46
CA GLN A 444 21.27 4.07 2.50
C GLN A 444 21.15 5.28 1.57
N PHE A 445 20.80 5.00 0.32
CA PHE A 445 20.38 5.99 -0.66
C PHE A 445 18.86 6.13 -0.57
N THR A 446 18.41 7.30 -0.14
CA THR A 446 16.99 7.60 0.11
C THR A 446 16.48 8.62 -0.89
N VAL A 447 15.29 8.36 -1.44
CA VAL A 447 14.55 9.27 -2.30
C VAL A 447 13.21 9.55 -1.66
N TRP A 448 12.97 10.82 -1.31
CA TRP A 448 11.67 11.31 -0.87
C TRP A 448 10.87 11.70 -2.12
N TYR A 449 9.92 10.84 -2.53
CA TYR A 449 9.10 11.10 -3.72
C TYR A 449 8.12 12.26 -3.53
N TYR A 450 7.74 12.57 -2.30
CA TYR A 450 6.91 13.76 -1.99
C TYR A 450 7.31 14.38 -0.64
N PRO A 451 8.40 15.18 -0.57
CA PRO A 451 8.85 15.83 0.67
C PRO A 451 7.80 16.77 1.30
N SER A 452 6.90 17.32 0.49
CA SER A 452 5.78 18.16 0.94
C SER A 452 4.81 17.43 1.88
N VAL A 453 4.83 16.09 1.90
CA VAL A 453 3.99 15.24 2.77
C VAL A 453 4.00 15.73 4.23
N VAL A 454 5.14 16.25 4.70
CA VAL A 454 5.35 16.70 6.08
C VAL A 454 4.54 17.94 6.47
N TYR A 455 4.03 18.70 5.49
CA TYR A 455 3.09 19.81 5.69
C TYR A 455 1.62 19.37 5.70
N VAL A 456 1.36 18.11 5.36
CA VAL A 456 0.04 17.48 5.22
C VAL A 456 -0.10 16.36 6.26
N ASP A 457 0.55 15.22 6.04
CA ASP A 457 0.47 14.03 6.89
C ASP A 457 1.90 13.58 7.25
N LYS A 458 2.32 13.82 8.50
CA LYS A 458 3.69 13.48 8.94
C LYS A 458 3.93 11.98 9.04
N ASP A 459 2.90 11.20 9.33
CA ASP A 459 3.03 9.76 9.54
C ASP A 459 3.30 9.06 8.20
N LEU A 460 2.79 9.65 7.12
CA LEU A 460 2.96 9.16 5.76
C LEU A 460 4.37 9.40 5.18
N LEU A 461 5.22 10.22 5.83
CA LEU A 461 6.60 10.47 5.37
C LEU A 461 7.42 9.19 5.19
N PHE A 462 7.27 8.23 6.11
CA PHE A 462 7.98 6.94 6.02
C PHE A 462 7.40 6.00 4.96
N LYS A 463 6.21 6.31 4.42
CA LYS A 463 5.57 5.56 3.34
C LYS A 463 5.79 6.21 1.96
N THR A 464 6.19 7.48 1.87
CA THR A 464 6.50 8.17 0.60
C THR A 464 7.99 8.19 0.22
N LEU A 465 8.81 7.44 0.94
CA LEU A 465 10.23 7.27 0.65
C LEU A 465 10.54 5.94 -0.05
N TYR A 466 11.55 5.97 -0.91
CA TYR A 466 12.23 4.81 -1.45
C TYR A 466 13.64 4.78 -0.85
N ALA A 467 14.08 3.60 -0.38
CA ALA A 467 15.41 3.40 0.16
C ALA A 467 16.08 2.23 -0.54
N LYS A 468 17.34 2.40 -0.93
CA LYS A 468 18.25 1.37 -1.45
C LYS A 468 19.50 1.33 -0.58
N ASP A 469 20.11 0.17 -0.41
CA ASP A 469 21.46 0.06 0.16
C ASP A 469 22.46 0.91 -0.65
N ALA A 470 23.27 1.71 0.04
CA ALA A 470 24.31 2.55 -0.55
C ALA A 470 25.72 1.93 -0.47
N SER A 471 25.85 0.68 0.00
CA SER A 471 27.13 -0.04 0.08
C SER A 471 27.89 -0.07 -1.26
N ASP A 472 27.19 -0.10 -2.39
CA ASP A 472 27.76 0.01 -3.75
C ASP A 472 28.58 1.31 -3.96
N PHE A 473 28.22 2.40 -3.27
CA PHE A 473 28.70 3.76 -3.55
C PHE A 473 29.99 4.15 -2.81
N SER A 474 30.66 3.18 -2.14
CA SER A 474 31.87 3.37 -1.33
C SER A 474 31.66 4.23 -0.07
N ARG A 475 32.73 4.45 0.71
CA ARG A 475 32.70 5.31 1.90
C ARG A 475 32.45 6.77 1.48
N SER A 476 31.58 7.48 2.18
CA SER A 476 31.25 8.90 1.95
C SER A 476 31.04 9.31 0.48
N PRO A 477 29.97 8.83 -0.18
CA PRO A 477 29.63 9.26 -1.53
C PRO A 477 29.05 10.68 -1.54
N HIS A 478 29.13 11.36 -2.68
CA HIS A 478 28.56 12.70 -2.89
C HIS A 478 27.59 12.69 -4.07
N ILE A 479 26.36 13.14 -3.88
CA ILE A 479 25.41 13.27 -4.98
C ILE A 479 25.78 14.54 -5.77
N LEU A 480 25.87 14.43 -7.10
CA LEU A 480 26.17 15.55 -7.98
C LEU A 480 24.92 16.17 -8.59
N ASN A 481 24.00 15.34 -9.07
CA ASN A 481 22.75 15.77 -9.67
C ASN A 481 21.67 14.67 -9.61
N TYR A 482 20.40 15.07 -9.76
CA TYR A 482 19.26 14.19 -9.98
C TYR A 482 18.50 14.71 -11.20
N VAL A 483 18.67 14.05 -12.35
CA VAL A 483 18.11 14.46 -13.64
C VAL A 483 17.12 13.40 -14.10
N SER A 484 15.86 13.80 -14.29
CA SER A 484 14.77 12.92 -14.72
C SER A 484 14.63 11.70 -13.79
N ASN A 485 15.05 10.50 -14.20
CA ASN A 485 15.03 9.29 -13.37
C ASN A 485 16.43 8.77 -12.98
N GLN A 486 17.50 9.53 -13.22
CA GLN A 486 18.88 9.13 -12.93
C GLN A 486 19.54 10.06 -11.90
N VAL A 487 20.28 9.46 -10.95
CA VAL A 487 21.10 10.19 -9.98
C VAL A 487 22.57 9.85 -10.21
N THR A 488 23.38 10.89 -10.37
CA THR A 488 24.84 10.75 -10.52
C THR A 488 25.50 10.93 -9.17
N ILE A 489 26.23 9.90 -8.73
CA ILE A 489 26.90 9.83 -7.45
C ILE A 489 28.41 9.74 -7.70
N ARG A 490 29.19 10.61 -7.05
CA ARG A 490 30.65 10.51 -6.99
C ARG A 490 31.06 9.67 -5.79
N ARG A 491 31.82 8.62 -6.02
CA ARG A 491 32.43 7.77 -4.99
C ARG A 491 33.66 8.45 -4.36
N SER A 492 34.17 7.88 -3.27
CA SER A 492 35.40 8.36 -2.61
C SER A 492 36.68 8.16 -3.44
N ASP A 493 36.68 7.19 -4.35
CA ASP A 493 37.74 6.98 -5.34
C ASP A 493 37.70 8.02 -6.50
N GLY A 494 36.70 8.90 -6.51
CA GLY A 494 36.47 9.91 -7.53
C GLY A 494 35.63 9.44 -8.73
N SER A 495 35.33 8.14 -8.84
CA SER A 495 34.56 7.59 -9.95
C SER A 495 33.10 8.04 -9.91
N LEU A 496 32.47 8.09 -11.08
CA LEU A 496 31.04 8.40 -11.23
C LEU A 496 30.24 7.11 -11.34
N VAL A 497 29.14 7.03 -10.59
CA VAL A 497 28.18 5.92 -10.59
C VAL A 497 26.78 6.49 -10.80
N TYR A 498 26.03 5.88 -11.70
CA TYR A 498 24.67 6.26 -12.03
C TYR A 498 23.68 5.29 -11.37
N THR A 499 22.68 5.83 -10.68
CA THR A 499 21.59 5.05 -10.08
C THR A 499 20.26 5.45 -10.70
N ASN A 500 19.54 4.46 -11.22
CA ASN A 500 18.21 4.65 -11.79
C ASN A 500 17.14 4.57 -10.68
N ILE A 501 16.15 5.45 -10.76
CA ILE A 501 14.95 5.50 -9.92
C ILE A 501 13.74 5.15 -10.79
N SER A 502 12.66 4.67 -10.17
CA SER A 502 11.38 4.45 -10.84
C SER A 502 10.87 5.72 -11.54
N PRO A 503 10.39 5.66 -12.79
CA PRO A 503 9.82 6.81 -13.48
C PRO A 503 8.37 7.13 -13.03
N TYR A 504 7.66 6.18 -12.39
CA TYR A 504 6.24 6.33 -12.06
C TYR A 504 5.93 7.49 -11.10
N PRO A 505 6.74 7.81 -10.07
CA PRO A 505 6.54 8.99 -9.24
C PRO A 505 6.58 10.29 -10.05
N ALA A 506 7.45 10.41 -11.06
CA ALA A 506 7.51 11.61 -11.90
C ALA A 506 6.24 11.79 -12.75
N ILE A 507 5.74 10.70 -13.33
CA ILE A 507 4.46 10.68 -14.07
C ILE A 507 3.28 10.99 -13.11
N LEU A 508 3.34 10.54 -11.86
CA LEU A 508 2.33 10.85 -10.85
C LEU A 508 2.28 12.35 -10.54
N HIS A 509 3.44 13.00 -10.34
CA HIS A 509 3.53 14.46 -10.18
C HIS A 509 2.90 15.18 -11.40
N GLU A 510 3.20 14.74 -12.62
CA GLU A 510 2.63 15.32 -13.85
C GLU A 510 1.10 15.21 -13.87
N TYR A 511 0.54 14.02 -13.63
CA TYR A 511 -0.92 13.82 -13.62
C TYR A 511 -1.60 14.65 -12.53
N VAL A 512 -1.02 14.75 -11.34
CA VAL A 512 -1.54 15.58 -10.25
C VAL A 512 -1.56 17.07 -10.63
N ASN A 513 -0.50 17.58 -11.27
CA ASN A 513 -0.42 18.99 -11.66
C ASN A 513 -1.31 19.33 -12.86
N CYS A 514 -1.67 18.34 -13.68
CA CYS A 514 -2.73 18.44 -14.68
C CYS A 514 -4.15 18.14 -14.15
N SER A 515 -4.33 17.91 -12.84
CA SER A 515 -5.59 17.51 -12.21
C SER A 515 -6.22 16.23 -12.81
N ARG A 516 -5.40 15.34 -13.38
CA ARG A 516 -5.81 14.06 -14.00
C ARG A 516 -5.86 12.92 -12.98
N TRP A 517 -6.71 13.08 -11.98
CA TRP A 517 -6.77 12.19 -10.82
C TRP A 517 -7.15 10.75 -11.15
N ASP A 518 -8.06 10.52 -12.10
CA ASP A 518 -8.42 9.17 -12.56
C ASP A 518 -7.23 8.42 -13.16
N ASP A 519 -6.39 9.10 -13.94
CA ASP A 519 -5.19 8.51 -14.54
C ASP A 519 -4.11 8.25 -13.48
N ALA A 520 -3.98 9.11 -12.48
CA ALA A 520 -3.13 8.87 -11.30
C ALA A 520 -3.58 7.63 -10.51
N VAL A 521 -4.88 7.45 -10.29
CA VAL A 521 -5.45 6.24 -9.65
C VAL A 521 -5.23 4.99 -10.51
N ARG A 522 -5.40 5.09 -11.83
CA ARG A 522 -5.11 3.98 -12.77
C ARG A 522 -3.63 3.59 -12.74
N LEU A 523 -2.72 4.56 -12.72
CA LEU A 523 -1.28 4.33 -12.60
C LEU A 523 -0.94 3.59 -11.30
N CYS A 524 -1.49 4.02 -10.16
CA CYS A 524 -1.26 3.35 -8.88
C CYS A 524 -1.85 1.93 -8.83
N ARG A 525 -3.01 1.69 -9.46
CA ARG A 525 -3.61 0.35 -9.63
C ARG A 525 -2.81 -0.56 -10.55
N PHE A 526 -2.12 -0.01 -11.54
CA PHE A 526 -1.25 -0.74 -12.46
C PHE A 526 0.07 -1.14 -11.81
N VAL A 527 0.77 -0.17 -11.19
CA VAL A 527 2.09 -0.35 -10.56
C VAL A 527 2.00 -1.17 -9.26
N LYS A 528 0.91 -1.01 -8.49
CA LYS A 528 0.64 -1.73 -7.22
C LYS A 528 1.66 -1.53 -6.10
N GLU A 529 2.48 -0.47 -6.17
CA GLU A 529 3.39 -0.08 -5.09
C GLU A 529 2.69 0.77 -4.02
N GLN A 530 2.83 0.38 -2.75
CA GLN A 530 2.26 1.11 -1.61
C GLN A 530 2.86 2.52 -1.44
N THR A 531 4.13 2.71 -1.85
CA THR A 531 4.83 4.00 -1.84
C THR A 531 4.20 5.01 -2.81
N LEU A 532 3.79 4.56 -3.99
CA LEU A 532 3.12 5.39 -4.99
C LEU A 532 1.70 5.76 -4.54
N TRP A 533 0.97 4.82 -3.93
CA TRP A 533 -0.31 5.11 -3.27
C TRP A 533 -0.17 6.13 -2.14
N ALA A 534 0.86 6.03 -1.31
CA ALA A 534 1.16 7.01 -0.26
C ALA A 534 1.44 8.42 -0.85
N CYS A 535 2.18 8.50 -1.95
CA CYS A 535 2.39 9.76 -2.64
C CYS A 535 1.07 10.35 -3.16
N LEU A 536 0.23 9.54 -3.80
CA LEU A 536 -1.08 9.96 -4.29
C LEU A 536 -2.00 10.43 -3.15
N ALA A 537 -2.03 9.73 -2.01
CA ALA A 537 -2.83 10.14 -0.85
C ALA A 537 -2.41 11.53 -0.32
N ALA A 538 -1.11 11.77 -0.15
CA ALA A 538 -0.58 13.06 0.28
C ALA A 538 -0.86 14.19 -0.72
N MET A 539 -0.63 13.94 -2.01
CA MET A 539 -0.89 14.88 -3.10
C MET A 539 -2.38 15.23 -3.22
N ALA A 540 -3.25 14.23 -3.09
CA ALA A 540 -4.71 14.42 -3.13
C ALA A 540 -5.19 15.29 -1.95
N VAL A 541 -4.73 15.02 -0.72
CA VAL A 541 -5.07 15.87 0.43
C VAL A 541 -4.51 17.30 0.28
N ALA A 542 -3.29 17.47 -0.22
CA ALA A 542 -2.70 18.79 -0.48
C ALA A 542 -3.57 19.64 -1.43
N ASN A 543 -4.09 19.01 -2.49
CA ASN A 543 -4.98 19.63 -3.47
C ASN A 543 -6.48 19.58 -3.08
N LYS A 544 -6.81 19.04 -1.89
CA LYS A 544 -8.17 18.94 -1.30
C LYS A 544 -9.12 17.96 -2.03
N GLU A 545 -8.56 17.00 -2.77
CA GLU A 545 -9.26 16.00 -3.56
C GLU A 545 -9.56 14.73 -2.74
N LEU A 546 -10.63 14.80 -1.95
CA LEU A 546 -10.94 13.75 -0.96
C LEU A 546 -11.34 12.40 -1.56
N ILE A 547 -11.92 12.36 -2.77
CA ILE A 547 -12.33 11.09 -3.42
C ILE A 547 -11.08 10.25 -3.73
N THR A 548 -10.08 10.89 -4.34
CA THR A 548 -8.79 10.27 -4.62
C THR A 548 -8.04 9.91 -3.34
N ALA A 549 -8.06 10.79 -2.34
CA ALA A 549 -7.44 10.53 -1.05
C ALA A 549 -8.04 9.31 -0.34
N GLU A 550 -9.38 9.16 -0.34
CA GLU A 550 -10.07 7.99 0.22
C GLU A 550 -9.64 6.69 -0.44
N VAL A 551 -9.64 6.65 -1.79
CA VAL A 551 -9.20 5.46 -2.55
C VAL A 551 -7.73 5.14 -2.25
N ALA A 552 -6.87 6.16 -2.10
CA ALA A 552 -5.46 5.96 -1.81
C ALA A 552 -5.21 5.50 -0.36
N TYR A 553 -5.87 6.10 0.65
CA TYR A 553 -5.79 5.63 2.04
C TYR A 553 -6.37 4.22 2.22
N ALA A 554 -7.43 3.87 1.47
CA ALA A 554 -7.95 2.50 1.41
C ALA A 554 -6.92 1.51 0.85
N ALA A 555 -6.16 1.89 -0.18
CA ALA A 555 -5.09 1.06 -0.74
C ALA A 555 -3.87 0.93 0.20
N ILE A 556 -3.62 1.94 1.05
CA ILE A 556 -2.51 1.91 2.04
C ILE A 556 -2.89 1.13 3.31
N GLY A 557 -4.19 1.06 3.65
CA GLY A 557 -4.72 0.43 4.86
C GLY A 557 -5.00 1.38 6.02
N GLU A 558 -5.07 2.69 5.78
CA GLU A 558 -5.25 3.74 6.82
C GLU A 558 -6.73 3.97 7.15
N VAL A 559 -7.36 3.01 7.84
CA VAL A 559 -8.82 3.03 8.10
C VAL A 559 -9.28 4.25 8.89
N GLU A 560 -8.51 4.70 9.89
CA GLU A 560 -8.84 5.88 10.71
C GLU A 560 -8.92 7.16 9.86
N LYS A 561 -8.00 7.31 8.89
CA LYS A 561 -7.96 8.46 7.98
C LYS A 561 -9.16 8.45 7.02
N ILE A 562 -9.62 7.28 6.60
CA ILE A 562 -10.85 7.12 5.80
C ILE A 562 -12.10 7.49 6.60
N GLN A 563 -12.20 7.06 7.86
CA GLN A 563 -13.32 7.43 8.74
C GLN A 563 -13.38 8.95 8.94
N TYR A 564 -12.22 9.59 9.16
CA TYR A 564 -12.15 11.05 9.26
C TYR A 564 -12.51 11.75 7.94
N ILE A 565 -12.08 11.24 6.79
CA ILE A 565 -12.48 11.76 5.47
C ILE A 565 -13.99 11.66 5.25
N ASN A 566 -14.63 10.57 5.67
CA ASN A 566 -16.08 10.43 5.57
C ASN A 566 -16.82 11.38 6.53
N MET A 567 -16.34 11.55 7.77
CA MET A 567 -16.83 12.59 8.67
C MET A 567 -16.71 14.01 8.05
N MET A 568 -15.65 14.30 7.29
CA MET A 568 -15.52 15.59 6.59
C MET A 568 -16.55 15.79 5.47
N LYS A 569 -17.01 14.72 4.79
CA LYS A 569 -18.03 14.82 3.73
C LYS A 569 -19.40 15.19 4.28
N ASP A 570 -19.70 14.80 5.52
CA ASP A 570 -20.99 15.07 6.19
C ASP A 570 -21.07 16.48 6.82
N LEU A 571 -20.01 17.29 6.72
CA LEU A 571 -19.96 18.65 7.28
C LEU A 571 -20.87 19.63 6.50
N PRO A 572 -21.61 20.50 7.21
CA PRO A 572 -22.66 21.32 6.59
C PRO A 572 -22.17 22.56 5.84
N SER A 573 -20.99 23.09 6.18
CA SER A 573 -20.44 24.33 5.59
C SER A 573 -19.09 24.12 4.92
N LYS A 574 -18.79 24.93 3.89
CA LYS A 574 -17.49 24.92 3.19
C LYS A 574 -16.36 25.42 4.10
N GLU A 575 -16.67 26.34 5.01
CA GLU A 575 -15.75 26.93 5.96
C GLU A 575 -15.34 25.92 7.03
N SER A 576 -16.29 25.16 7.60
CA SER A 576 -15.97 24.02 8.46
C SER A 576 -15.19 22.97 7.70
N PHE A 577 -15.63 22.57 6.50
CA PHE A 577 -14.88 21.62 5.66
C PHE A 577 -13.40 22.03 5.50
N MET A 578 -13.12 23.28 5.12
CA MET A 578 -11.74 23.77 5.00
C MET A 578 -10.98 23.75 6.33
N ALA A 579 -11.64 24.03 7.46
CA ALA A 579 -11.02 23.94 8.78
C ALA A 579 -10.67 22.48 9.16
N TYR A 580 -11.57 21.52 8.93
CA TYR A 580 -11.31 20.10 9.22
C TYR A 580 -10.24 19.49 8.31
N VAL A 581 -10.09 19.97 7.05
CA VAL A 581 -8.94 19.64 6.19
C VAL A 581 -7.62 20.23 6.73
N MET A 582 -7.64 21.44 7.29
CA MET A 582 -6.46 22.02 7.96
C MET A 582 -6.10 21.29 9.26
N LEU A 583 -7.09 20.73 9.97
CA LEU A 583 -6.87 19.87 11.14
C LEU A 583 -6.28 18.51 10.75
N PHE A 584 -6.80 17.89 9.69
CA PHE A 584 -6.19 16.70 9.09
C PHE A 584 -4.71 16.97 8.73
N SER A 585 -4.42 18.19 8.25
CA SER A 585 -3.07 18.65 7.93
C SER A 585 -2.22 19.07 9.15
N GLY A 586 -2.69 18.84 10.38
CA GLY A 586 -2.02 19.23 11.63
C GLY A 586 -1.89 20.74 11.89
N ASN A 587 -2.55 21.60 11.11
CA ASN A 587 -2.46 23.07 11.21
C ASN A 587 -3.63 23.65 12.01
N VAL A 588 -3.68 23.32 13.31
CA VAL A 588 -4.75 23.71 14.25
C VAL A 588 -5.01 25.22 14.29
N GLN A 589 -3.97 26.06 14.27
CA GLN A 589 -4.14 27.51 14.31
C GLN A 589 -4.77 28.08 13.03
N ASP A 590 -4.57 27.43 11.88
CA ASP A 590 -5.22 27.80 10.62
C ASP A 590 -6.69 27.39 10.60
N ALA A 591 -7.01 26.21 11.13
CA ALA A 591 -8.38 25.78 11.34
C ALA A 591 -9.16 26.73 12.25
N GLU A 592 -8.61 27.07 13.44
CA GLU A 592 -9.19 28.08 14.35
C GLU A 592 -9.39 29.42 13.61
N GLY A 593 -8.36 29.89 12.88
CA GLY A 593 -8.41 31.13 12.13
C GLY A 593 -9.42 31.16 10.98
N ILE A 594 -9.76 30.02 10.38
CA ILE A 594 -10.84 29.90 9.38
C ILE A 594 -12.20 29.98 10.07
N LEU A 595 -12.43 29.15 11.10
CA LEU A 595 -13.70 29.07 11.83
C LEU A 595 -14.08 30.40 12.48
N LEU A 596 -13.12 31.08 13.13
CA LEU A 596 -13.37 32.39 13.75
C LEU A 596 -13.69 33.48 12.71
N ARG A 597 -13.07 33.46 11.51
CA ARG A 597 -13.42 34.40 10.42
C ARG A 597 -14.80 34.12 9.82
N ALA A 598 -15.22 32.85 9.80
CA ALA A 598 -16.58 32.45 9.41
C ALA A 598 -17.64 32.72 10.50
N GLY A 599 -17.20 33.09 11.72
CA GLY A 599 -18.08 33.26 12.88
C GLY A 599 -18.58 31.95 13.50
N LEU A 600 -17.99 30.81 13.13
CA LEU A 600 -18.33 29.47 13.61
C LEU A 600 -17.63 29.17 14.94
N ILE A 601 -17.99 29.95 15.97
CA ILE A 601 -17.31 29.96 17.28
C ILE A 601 -17.48 28.61 17.98
N TYR A 602 -18.68 28.00 17.94
CA TYR A 602 -18.90 26.67 18.52
C TYR A 602 -17.98 25.61 17.89
N GLN A 603 -17.86 25.56 16.56
CA GLN A 603 -16.94 24.65 15.88
C GLN A 603 -15.49 24.88 16.31
N ALA A 604 -15.06 26.13 16.46
CA ALA A 604 -13.70 26.43 16.94
C ALA A 604 -13.45 25.93 18.37
N ILE A 605 -14.46 26.00 19.25
CA ILE A 605 -14.40 25.45 20.61
C ILE A 605 -14.38 23.91 20.55
N GLN A 606 -15.27 23.30 19.77
CA GLN A 606 -15.37 21.84 19.63
C GLN A 606 -14.07 21.21 19.12
N VAL A 607 -13.39 21.86 18.18
CA VAL A 607 -12.07 21.46 17.69
C VAL A 607 -11.03 21.39 18.81
N HIS A 608 -10.98 22.39 19.69
CA HIS A 608 -10.05 22.37 20.84
C HIS A 608 -10.46 21.38 21.92
N ILE A 609 -11.76 21.11 22.11
CA ILE A 609 -12.25 20.01 22.97
C ILE A 609 -11.76 18.65 22.42
N ASN A 610 -11.96 18.40 21.12
CA ASN A 610 -11.55 17.15 20.46
C ASN A 610 -10.02 16.94 20.50
N LEU A 611 -9.24 18.02 20.47
CA LEU A 611 -7.78 18.02 20.61
C LEU A 611 -7.29 18.01 22.07
N PHE A 612 -8.20 17.92 23.05
CA PHE A 612 -7.90 18.00 24.50
C PHE A 612 -7.17 19.29 24.93
N ASN A 613 -7.27 20.36 24.15
CA ASN A 613 -6.68 21.67 24.42
C ASN A 613 -7.63 22.54 25.27
N TRP A 614 -7.92 22.04 26.47
CA TRP A 614 -8.98 22.55 27.34
C TRP A 614 -8.85 24.05 27.67
N ASP A 615 -7.64 24.52 28.02
CA ASP A 615 -7.40 25.92 28.35
C ASP A 615 -7.75 26.85 27.17
N ARG A 616 -7.42 26.46 25.93
CA ARG A 616 -7.75 27.25 24.74
C ARG A 616 -9.25 27.22 24.42
N ALA A 617 -9.90 26.07 24.59
CA ALA A 617 -11.35 25.95 24.44
C ALA A 617 -12.09 26.89 25.42
N LEU A 618 -11.65 26.92 26.68
CA LEU A 618 -12.22 27.80 27.71
C LEU A 618 -11.93 29.28 27.42
N GLU A 619 -10.72 29.64 26.98
CA GLU A 619 -10.40 31.01 26.58
C GLU A 619 -11.27 31.53 25.44
N LEU A 620 -11.52 30.69 24.42
CA LEU A 620 -12.41 31.05 23.31
C LEU A 620 -13.87 31.21 23.78
N ALA A 621 -14.36 30.28 24.60
CA ALA A 621 -15.70 30.31 25.17
C ALA A 621 -15.94 31.58 26.02
N VAL A 622 -15.01 31.92 26.92
CA VAL A 622 -15.07 33.11 27.77
C VAL A 622 -14.96 34.39 26.94
N LYS A 623 -14.03 34.45 25.97
CA LYS A 623 -13.82 35.63 25.11
C LYS A 623 -15.05 35.96 24.27
N HIS A 624 -15.73 34.96 23.74
CA HIS A 624 -16.92 35.13 22.92
C HIS A 624 -18.24 35.06 23.71
N LYS A 625 -18.17 34.78 25.02
CA LYS A 625 -19.31 34.65 25.96
C LYS A 625 -20.33 33.57 25.54
N THR A 626 -19.85 32.44 24.99
CA THR A 626 -20.67 31.33 24.51
C THR A 626 -20.06 29.98 24.90
N HIS A 627 -20.89 28.94 25.07
CA HIS A 627 -20.48 27.53 25.29
C HIS A 627 -19.51 27.24 26.45
N VAL A 628 -19.43 28.11 27.47
CA VAL A 628 -18.61 27.90 28.67
C VAL A 628 -19.10 26.65 29.43
N ASP A 629 -20.42 26.50 29.55
CA ASP A 629 -21.10 25.30 30.06
C ASP A 629 -20.70 24.03 29.30
N THR A 630 -20.64 24.10 27.97
CA THR A 630 -20.25 22.99 27.09
C THR A 630 -18.80 22.55 27.36
N VAL A 631 -17.84 23.50 27.45
CA VAL A 631 -16.43 23.19 27.75
C VAL A 631 -16.28 22.55 29.13
N LEU A 632 -16.97 23.09 30.15
CA LEU A 632 -16.95 22.55 31.52
C LEU A 632 -17.53 21.13 31.56
N ALA A 633 -18.65 20.87 30.88
CA ALA A 633 -19.29 19.56 30.84
C ALA A 633 -18.39 18.49 30.20
N HIS A 634 -17.82 18.78 29.02
CA HIS A 634 -16.88 17.87 28.35
C HIS A 634 -15.62 17.62 29.19
N ARG A 635 -15.12 18.65 29.89
CA ARG A 635 -13.97 18.53 30.81
C ARG A 635 -14.29 17.67 32.02
N GLN A 636 -15.46 17.84 32.63
CA GLN A 636 -15.91 17.03 33.75
C GLN A 636 -16.05 15.55 33.34
N LYS A 637 -16.74 15.27 32.23
CA LYS A 637 -16.89 13.91 31.68
C LYS A 637 -15.55 13.26 31.36
N TYR A 638 -14.59 14.02 30.84
CA TYR A 638 -13.21 13.56 30.64
C TYR A 638 -12.55 13.17 31.97
N LEU A 639 -12.65 14.01 33.00
CA LEU A 639 -12.05 13.74 34.32
C LEU A 639 -12.71 12.55 35.04
N GLU A 640 -14.03 12.39 34.92
CA GLU A 640 -14.80 11.26 35.44
C GLU A 640 -14.34 9.94 34.79
N ASN A 641 -14.21 9.90 33.47
CA ASN A 641 -13.70 8.74 32.72
C ASN A 641 -12.29 8.30 33.18
N PHE A 642 -11.44 9.24 33.63
CA PHE A 642 -10.10 8.97 34.15
C PHE A 642 -10.01 8.92 35.68
N ILE A 643 -11.15 8.99 36.40
CA ILE A 643 -11.27 8.97 37.86
C ILE A 643 -10.34 10.00 38.53
N LYS A 644 -10.31 11.22 37.98
CA LYS A 644 -9.50 12.36 38.47
C LYS A 644 -10.38 13.52 38.90
N LYS A 645 -9.88 14.33 39.83
CA LYS A 645 -10.50 15.61 40.22
C LYS A 645 -9.86 16.76 39.45
N GLU A 646 -10.61 17.84 39.23
CA GLU A 646 -10.06 19.02 38.58
C GLU A 646 -8.97 19.67 39.44
N THR A 647 -7.87 20.07 38.78
CA THR A 647 -6.70 20.69 39.41
C THR A 647 -6.44 22.10 38.88
N ASN A 648 -7.05 22.48 37.75
CA ASN A 648 -6.86 23.78 37.13
C ASN A 648 -7.74 24.85 37.79
N LYS A 649 -7.10 25.86 38.39
CA LYS A 649 -7.75 26.96 39.11
C LYS A 649 -8.77 27.73 38.26
N ARG A 650 -8.53 27.90 36.96
CA ARG A 650 -9.48 28.58 36.06
C ARG A 650 -10.79 27.80 35.95
N PHE A 651 -10.71 26.48 35.78
CA PHE A 651 -11.89 25.61 35.64
C PHE A 651 -12.72 25.56 36.92
N LEU A 652 -12.07 25.49 38.09
CA LEU A 652 -12.75 25.56 39.38
C LEU A 652 -13.53 26.88 39.53
N GLN A 653 -12.89 28.02 39.27
CA GLN A 653 -13.53 29.34 39.37
C GLN A 653 -14.77 29.50 38.49
N TYR A 654 -14.77 28.96 37.26
CA TYR A 654 -15.95 29.02 36.40
C TYR A 654 -17.00 27.94 36.71
N SER A 655 -16.61 26.81 37.31
CA SER A 655 -17.55 25.76 37.74
C SER A 655 -18.45 26.19 38.92
N GLU A 656 -17.96 27.08 39.80
CA GLU A 656 -18.77 27.64 40.91
C GLU A 656 -19.91 28.55 40.44
N GLY A 657 -19.87 29.05 39.20
CA GLY A 657 -20.84 30.01 38.65
C GLY A 657 -21.72 29.48 37.51
N VAL A 658 -21.61 28.21 37.11
CA VAL A 658 -22.30 27.65 35.95
C VAL A 658 -22.82 26.24 36.24
N GLU A 659 -24.15 26.07 36.25
CA GLU A 659 -24.77 24.75 36.32
C GLU A 659 -24.57 23.98 34.99
N VAL A 660 -24.12 22.72 35.10
CA VAL A 660 -23.92 21.82 33.96
C VAL A 660 -25.16 20.98 33.73
N ASP A 661 -25.84 21.22 32.61
CA ASP A 661 -27.04 20.48 32.17
C ASP A 661 -26.84 19.94 30.75
N TRP A 662 -26.75 18.62 30.63
CA TRP A 662 -26.46 17.93 29.37
C TRP A 662 -27.57 18.06 28.33
N GLU A 663 -28.84 18.12 28.71
CA GLU A 663 -29.95 18.26 27.76
C GLU A 663 -29.96 19.67 27.17
N LYS A 664 -29.78 20.70 28.01
CA LYS A 664 -29.65 22.10 27.56
C LYS A 664 -28.41 22.30 26.68
N ILE A 665 -27.29 21.65 27.00
CA ILE A 665 -26.06 21.72 26.19
C ILE A 665 -26.29 21.06 24.82
N GLN A 666 -26.89 19.87 24.77
CA GLN A 666 -27.14 19.17 23.51
C GLN A 666 -28.10 19.96 22.61
N ALA A 667 -29.16 20.55 23.16
CA ALA A 667 -30.08 21.41 22.41
C ALA A 667 -29.40 22.69 21.87
N LYS A 668 -28.47 23.30 22.62
CA LYS A 668 -27.66 24.43 22.11
C LYS A 668 -26.73 24.01 20.97
N ILE A 669 -26.12 22.83 21.06
CA ILE A 669 -25.23 22.28 20.03
C ILE A 669 -26.01 22.04 18.73
N GLU A 670 -27.17 21.38 18.82
CA GLU A 670 -28.02 21.09 17.67
C GLU A 670 -28.54 22.37 17.00
N MET A 671 -28.88 23.38 17.79
CA MET A 671 -29.28 24.71 17.29
C MET A 671 -28.15 25.45 16.56
N GLU A 672 -26.89 25.33 16.98
CA GLU A 672 -25.76 25.93 16.24
C GLU A 672 -25.48 25.16 14.94
N ILE A 673 -25.61 23.82 14.94
CA ILE A 673 -25.47 23.00 13.74
C ILE A 673 -26.59 23.27 12.72
N SER A 674 -27.83 23.50 13.18
CA SER A 674 -28.94 23.87 12.29
C SER A 674 -28.73 25.26 11.67
N LYS A 675 -28.32 26.26 12.47
CA LYS A 675 -27.93 27.59 11.95
C LYS A 675 -26.79 27.53 10.94
N GLU A 676 -25.80 26.65 11.15
CA GLU A 676 -24.70 26.44 10.20
C GLU A 676 -25.20 25.86 8.87
N ARG A 677 -26.12 24.89 8.91
CA ARG A 677 -26.80 24.34 7.72
C ARG A 677 -27.61 25.40 6.98
N GLU A 678 -28.42 26.18 7.68
CA GLU A 678 -29.23 27.27 7.10
C GLU A 678 -28.36 28.35 6.44
N ARG A 679 -27.31 28.81 7.14
CA ARG A 679 -26.34 29.79 6.60
C ARG A 679 -25.66 29.27 5.32
N SER A 680 -25.32 27.98 5.29
CA SER A 680 -24.68 27.34 4.14
C SER A 680 -25.64 27.20 2.95
N ALA A 681 -26.91 26.85 3.21
CA ALA A 681 -27.96 26.81 2.20
C ALA A 681 -28.18 28.19 1.58
N LEU A 682 -28.27 29.25 2.39
CA LEU A 682 -28.39 30.65 1.94
C LEU A 682 -27.19 31.11 1.09
N ALA A 683 -25.97 30.73 1.46
CA ALA A 683 -24.78 31.01 0.65
C ALA A 683 -24.81 30.28 -0.71
N SER A 684 -25.34 29.06 -0.74
CA SER A 684 -25.44 28.29 -1.99
C SER A 684 -26.44 28.89 -2.99
N SER A 685 -27.63 29.30 -2.54
CA SER A 685 -28.68 29.88 -3.41
C SER A 685 -28.31 31.27 -3.93
N THR A 686 -27.56 32.05 -3.15
CA THR A 686 -27.03 33.37 -3.58
C THR A 686 -25.98 33.22 -4.69
N THR A 687 -25.26 32.08 -4.73
CA THR A 687 -24.24 31.80 -5.76
C THR A 687 -24.88 31.45 -7.10
N THR A 688 -25.93 30.61 -7.11
CA THR A 688 -26.64 30.23 -8.36
C THR A 688 -27.36 31.40 -9.03
N LEU A 689 -27.86 32.38 -8.26
CA LEU A 689 -28.47 33.60 -8.78
C LEU A 689 -27.49 34.57 -9.46
N ARG A 690 -26.18 34.47 -9.18
CA ARG A 690 -25.15 35.29 -9.86
C ARG A 690 -24.67 34.69 -11.18
N SER A 691 -24.77 33.37 -11.37
CA SER A 691 -24.46 32.70 -12.63
C SER A 691 -25.54 32.82 -13.71
N SER A 692 -26.74 33.33 -13.37
CA SER A 692 -27.89 33.44 -14.28
C SER A 692 -28.11 34.85 -14.85
N LEU A 693 -27.11 35.73 -14.82
CA LEU A 693 -27.12 37.00 -15.56
C LEU A 693 -26.59 36.75 -16.98
N PRO A 694 -27.41 36.90 -18.04
CA PRO A 694 -26.92 36.72 -19.41
C PRO A 694 -25.90 37.80 -19.74
N SER A 695 -24.73 37.38 -20.23
CA SER A 695 -23.73 38.27 -20.81
C SER A 695 -24.36 39.06 -21.96
N ARG A 696 -24.56 40.36 -21.78
CA ARG A 696 -24.85 41.26 -22.91
C ARG A 696 -23.66 41.27 -23.86
N GLN A 697 -23.98 41.14 -25.15
CA GLN A 697 -23.07 41.34 -26.29
C GLN A 697 -22.54 42.78 -26.32
#